data_AF-A0A914TES9-F1
#
_entry.id   AF-A0A914TES9-F1
#
_cell.length_a   1.000
_cell.length_b   1.000
_cell.length_c   1.000
_cell.angle_alpha   90.00
_cell.angle_beta   90.00
_cell.angle_gamma   90.00
#
_symmetry.space_group_name_H-M   'P 1'
#
loop_
_entity.id
_entity.type
_entity.pdbx_description
1 polymer ?
#
loop_
_entity_poly.entity_id
_entity_poly.type
_entity_poly.pdbx_seq_one_letter_code
_entity_poly.pdbx_strand_id
1 'polypeptide(L)'
;MHKLLLTLLILIYGVNYVYTARCPETLPEFCTCDNQEDGILVRCHQSPNLNETLSSLNPNDTIDRLDIANCNPRVNELRLLPPLNVKSLTINGCGLEKIADNAFKHVGKVLEDLRLPNNSLKKIPSLKQLPNLVTIGLSHNQISDVPDLAFDGATSLRQIRLSNNKICSLATYSFVELKQSLEVLDLSGNCFSTVPSANIRNLQKLSHLDFSENKIAELAQFTFMNLPLLKELRLNSNRLGALPPLAFMNIPTLTHLYVKDNKIKKLEPGTLQVFKELEIVDFSRNEIASIPSFKEMEKLKFVHFDHNKIQRIETMTFSSNPALQMISLQDNEISLIARNSFDALDQLIILLLTNNSLSSIEKSVFDGMRNLQQLNLHNNSLVEITNATLASLPKLNVADFSMNEISRIQPGSFSKQTNLFWLDLSNNNITTLEKGTFDRRIANIMLDGNKLYCDEKFDWFVTYLVQNQVRTFLPNQPEIKCDGPEKFAGVRLKDLMIKKANDTLVQSLGNPGMAPNANIANSGGNMIASILPGLISGAGNGAGAAGPGFLGSFTQAIPALRNFPGLNMVPEGHGGATGNPRLDSAINRFSEPLVRWSGGGKPGPADIRQMIDTLPELIVNIPGFGNVDLAKVPPQVLDHVLRGGQIPGIPRETLDTVVKQYTERMYQAALRAQNKKPLPGDEKYLPPLTTLPQEVVTTFMSPKGIPYLDKEQIRTIQEYYTSQIPLEFANNANDGNNSINPQMFSMLNLLPPNYNMSKIPPEVIKQVLRGEMPDFALLPQDIIEYLRSNSDRIFNSVKVPPNTTIEEILGKLPRFDPPVFNVTFAPYDINKVDGDLVLKEEGFLSSSQTRWLTAIALGLLGTVSIVILGVYVYYLRKNRLGAT
;
A
#
# COMPACT_ATOMS: atom_id res chain seq x y z
N MET A 1 8.63 11.25 -60.69
CA MET A 1 8.05 11.55 -59.36
C MET A 1 7.12 10.45 -58.84
N HIS A 2 6.13 9.97 -59.61
CA HIS A 2 5.20 8.94 -59.11
C HIS A 2 5.84 7.61 -58.65
N LYS A 3 6.86 7.11 -59.34
CA LYS A 3 7.58 5.87 -58.93
C LYS A 3 8.36 6.02 -57.63
N LEU A 4 8.91 7.22 -57.36
CA LEU A 4 9.65 7.51 -56.12
C LEU A 4 8.70 7.62 -54.91
N LEU A 5 7.51 8.19 -55.13
CA LEU A 5 6.46 8.31 -54.12
C LEU A 5 5.90 6.94 -53.73
N LEU A 6 5.74 6.03 -54.71
CA LEU A 6 5.25 4.67 -54.48
C LEU A 6 6.26 3.82 -53.70
N THR A 7 7.57 3.94 -54.00
CA THR A 7 8.62 3.28 -53.23
C THR A 7 8.77 3.84 -51.82
N LEU A 8 8.57 5.14 -51.62
CA LEU A 8 8.52 5.73 -50.27
C LEU A 8 7.28 5.26 -49.51
N LEU A 9 6.11 5.17 -50.17
CA LEU A 9 4.89 4.65 -49.55
C LEU A 9 5.02 3.18 -49.16
N ILE A 10 5.69 2.34 -49.94
CA ILE A 10 5.95 0.93 -49.60
C ILE A 10 6.97 0.82 -48.46
N LEU A 11 7.97 1.70 -48.38
CA LEU A 11 8.90 1.77 -47.23
C LEU A 11 8.22 2.31 -45.96
N ILE A 12 7.29 3.26 -46.09
CA ILE A 12 6.52 3.81 -44.96
C ILE A 12 5.44 2.81 -44.48
N TYR A 13 4.82 2.06 -45.38
CA TYR A 13 3.87 0.99 -45.02
C TYR A 13 4.56 -0.31 -44.59
N GLY A 14 5.78 -0.58 -45.06
CA GLY A 14 6.55 -1.77 -44.71
C GLY A 14 7.21 -1.71 -43.32
N VAL A 15 7.39 -0.52 -42.75
CA VAL A 15 8.03 -0.32 -41.44
C VAL A 15 7.02 -0.34 -40.27
N ASN A 16 5.71 -0.36 -40.53
CA ASN A 16 4.67 -0.37 -39.50
C ASN A 16 3.96 -1.71 -39.28
N TYR A 17 4.44 -2.80 -39.88
CA TYR A 17 4.05 -4.15 -39.43
C TYR A 17 4.95 -4.57 -38.27
N VAL A 18 4.75 -3.95 -37.11
CA VAL A 18 4.98 -4.67 -35.86
C VAL A 18 3.90 -5.75 -35.86
N TYR A 19 4.28 -7.00 -36.20
CA TYR A 19 3.46 -8.14 -35.85
C TYR A 19 3.26 -8.05 -34.34
N THR A 20 2.08 -7.61 -33.91
CA THR A 20 1.66 -7.79 -32.54
C THR A 20 1.57 -9.30 -32.36
N ALA A 21 2.62 -9.88 -31.77
CA ALA A 21 2.63 -11.28 -31.45
C ALA A 21 1.40 -11.52 -30.55
N ARG A 22 0.51 -12.41 -31.00
CA ARG A 22 -0.71 -12.76 -30.27
C ARG A 22 -0.49 -14.08 -29.56
N CYS A 23 -1.07 -14.20 -28.37
CA CYS A 23 -1.15 -15.47 -27.67
C CYS A 23 -1.66 -16.57 -28.62
N PRO A 24 -1.08 -17.78 -28.55
CA PRO A 24 -1.52 -18.91 -29.36
C PRO A 24 -3.01 -19.20 -29.20
N GLU A 25 -3.70 -19.49 -30.31
CA GLU A 25 -5.14 -19.75 -30.31
C GLU A 25 -5.51 -21.12 -29.69
N THR A 26 -4.57 -22.06 -29.68
CA THR A 26 -4.75 -23.41 -29.15
C THR A 26 -3.74 -23.67 -28.03
N LEU A 27 -4.15 -23.44 -26.77
CA LEU A 27 -3.38 -23.82 -25.58
C LEU A 27 -4.15 -24.87 -24.77
N PRO A 28 -3.45 -25.78 -24.06
CA PRO A 28 -4.09 -26.69 -23.11
C PRO A 28 -4.86 -25.94 -22.03
N GLU A 29 -5.95 -26.53 -21.49
CA GLU A 29 -6.79 -25.89 -20.45
C GLU A 29 -6.02 -25.49 -19.18
N PHE A 30 -4.90 -26.17 -18.89
CA PHE A 30 -4.03 -25.88 -17.74
C PHE A 30 -2.93 -24.85 -18.03
N CYS A 31 -2.93 -24.26 -19.23
CA CYS A 31 -2.01 -23.20 -19.63
C CYS A 31 -2.76 -21.88 -19.84
N THR A 32 -2.13 -20.79 -19.40
CA THR A 32 -2.59 -19.41 -19.57
C THR A 32 -1.56 -18.65 -20.39
N CYS A 33 -1.98 -17.62 -21.10
CA CYS A 33 -1.09 -16.79 -21.90
C CYS A 33 -1.35 -15.31 -21.65
N ASP A 34 -0.27 -14.58 -21.39
CA ASP A 34 -0.26 -13.14 -21.20
C ASP A 34 0.67 -12.48 -22.22
N ASN A 35 0.19 -11.42 -22.85
CA ASN A 35 1.03 -10.52 -23.64
C ASN A 35 1.67 -9.49 -22.71
N GLN A 36 3.00 -9.52 -22.59
CA GLN A 36 3.77 -8.55 -21.80
C GLN A 36 4.58 -7.62 -22.72
N GLU A 37 5.10 -6.50 -22.20
CA GLU A 37 5.96 -5.59 -22.97
C GLU A 37 7.22 -6.30 -23.52
N ASP A 38 7.70 -7.33 -22.82
CA ASP A 38 8.91 -8.10 -23.16
C ASP A 38 8.63 -9.38 -23.97
N GLY A 39 7.39 -9.59 -24.46
CA GLY A 39 7.00 -10.71 -25.31
C GLY A 39 5.83 -11.56 -24.77
N ILE A 40 5.60 -12.70 -25.42
CA ILE A 40 4.51 -13.63 -25.05
C ILE A 40 4.97 -14.53 -23.90
N LEU A 41 4.22 -14.54 -22.80
CA LEU A 41 4.44 -15.42 -21.65
C LEU A 41 3.32 -16.46 -21.56
N VAL A 42 3.71 -17.73 -21.63
CA VAL A 42 2.81 -18.87 -21.41
C VAL A 42 3.12 -19.50 -20.05
N ARG A 43 2.11 -19.61 -19.18
CA ARG A 43 2.24 -20.27 -17.87
C ARG A 43 1.33 -21.49 -17.78
N CYS A 44 1.92 -22.65 -17.51
CA CYS A 44 1.22 -23.91 -17.34
C CYS A 44 1.35 -24.38 -15.89
N HIS A 45 0.25 -24.44 -15.16
CA HIS A 45 0.22 -24.89 -13.75
C HIS A 45 -0.47 -26.24 -13.62
N GLN A 46 -0.01 -27.07 -12.68
CA GLN A 46 -0.57 -28.40 -12.41
C GLN A 46 -0.53 -29.32 -13.65
N SER A 47 0.58 -29.25 -14.41
CA SER A 47 0.76 -30.07 -15.60
C SER A 47 0.63 -31.58 -15.26
N PRO A 48 -0.24 -32.33 -15.94
CA PRO A 48 -0.42 -33.77 -15.68
C PRO A 48 0.82 -34.59 -16.06
N ASN A 49 1.61 -34.11 -17.02
CA ASN A 49 2.85 -34.73 -17.49
C ASN A 49 3.66 -33.69 -18.30
N LEU A 50 4.92 -33.47 -17.90
CA LEU A 50 5.83 -32.50 -18.54
C LEU A 50 6.00 -32.76 -20.04
N ASN A 51 6.18 -34.02 -20.44
CA ASN A 51 6.38 -34.37 -21.85
C ASN A 51 5.11 -34.15 -22.67
N GLU A 52 3.93 -34.41 -22.10
CA GLU A 52 2.64 -34.14 -22.77
C GLU A 52 2.43 -32.64 -22.96
N THR A 53 2.68 -31.83 -21.92
CA THR A 53 2.61 -30.37 -22.01
C THR A 53 3.54 -29.85 -23.11
N LEU A 54 4.80 -30.28 -23.14
CA LEU A 54 5.74 -29.88 -24.18
C LEU A 54 5.29 -30.31 -25.57
N SER A 55 4.75 -31.52 -25.72
CA SER A 55 4.25 -32.03 -27.01
C SER A 55 2.97 -31.33 -27.51
N SER A 56 2.19 -30.75 -26.61
CA SER A 56 0.95 -30.03 -26.93
C SER A 56 1.18 -28.61 -27.44
N LEU A 57 2.38 -28.07 -27.26
CA LEU A 57 2.75 -26.74 -27.76
C LEU A 57 3.09 -26.82 -29.25
N ASN A 58 2.50 -25.93 -30.05
CA ASN A 58 2.75 -25.90 -31.49
C ASN A 58 4.10 -25.20 -31.78
N PRO A 59 5.02 -25.84 -32.51
CA PRO A 59 6.32 -25.26 -32.85
C PRO A 59 6.28 -23.95 -33.63
N ASN A 60 5.19 -23.68 -34.34
CA ASN A 60 5.03 -22.45 -35.12
C ASN A 60 4.59 -21.25 -34.27
N ASP A 61 4.23 -21.47 -33.01
CA ASP A 61 3.80 -20.41 -32.12
C ASP A 61 5.01 -19.63 -31.57
N THR A 62 4.89 -18.31 -31.54
CA THR A 62 5.89 -17.44 -30.92
C THR A 62 5.65 -17.37 -29.42
N ILE A 63 6.48 -18.06 -28.63
CA ILE A 63 6.42 -18.05 -27.17
C ILE A 63 7.77 -17.54 -26.67
N ASP A 64 7.88 -16.29 -26.22
CA ASP A 64 9.15 -15.76 -25.71
C ASP A 64 9.51 -16.37 -24.35
N ARG A 65 8.52 -16.57 -23.48
CA ARG A 65 8.70 -17.09 -22.11
C ARG A 65 7.73 -18.23 -21.84
N LEU A 66 8.25 -19.34 -21.32
CA LEU A 66 7.49 -20.53 -20.97
C LEU A 66 7.76 -20.90 -19.51
N ASP A 67 6.72 -20.87 -18.68
CA ASP A 67 6.75 -21.30 -17.29
C ASP A 67 5.88 -22.54 -17.10
N ILE A 68 6.48 -23.62 -16.63
CA ILE A 68 5.79 -24.88 -16.34
C ILE A 68 6.01 -25.20 -14.87
N ALA A 69 4.94 -25.31 -14.09
CA ALA A 69 5.05 -25.52 -12.65
C ALA A 69 4.13 -26.62 -12.10
N ASN A 70 4.59 -27.25 -11.02
CA ASN A 70 3.88 -28.28 -10.26
C ASN A 70 3.45 -29.46 -11.13
N CYS A 71 4.38 -30.04 -11.89
CA CYS A 71 4.08 -31.21 -12.70
C CYS A 71 3.87 -32.46 -11.83
N ASN A 72 3.02 -33.38 -12.28
CA ASN A 72 2.97 -34.72 -11.69
C ASN A 72 4.32 -35.45 -11.93
N PRO A 73 5.02 -35.94 -10.89
CA PRO A 73 6.40 -36.43 -10.99
C PRO A 73 6.52 -37.84 -11.61
N ARG A 74 5.77 -38.12 -12.68
CA ARG A 74 5.88 -39.39 -13.43
C ARG A 74 7.09 -39.43 -14.36
N VAL A 75 7.66 -38.27 -14.69
CA VAL A 75 8.80 -38.13 -15.60
C VAL A 75 9.98 -37.55 -14.82
N ASN A 76 11.02 -38.37 -14.66
CA ASN A 76 12.21 -38.01 -13.89
C ASN A 76 13.36 -37.52 -14.80
N GLU A 77 13.18 -37.53 -16.12
CA GLU A 77 14.18 -37.15 -17.10
C GLU A 77 13.60 -36.23 -18.17
N LEU A 78 14.20 -35.04 -18.34
CA LEU A 78 13.90 -34.16 -19.45
C LEU A 78 14.67 -34.63 -20.69
N ARG A 79 13.92 -35.03 -21.73
CA ARG A 79 14.46 -35.45 -23.03
C ARG A 79 14.53 -34.26 -24.00
N LEU A 80 14.55 -34.56 -25.29
CA LEU A 80 14.61 -33.58 -26.37
C LEU A 80 13.38 -32.66 -26.37
N LEU A 81 13.62 -31.36 -26.19
CA LEU A 81 12.58 -30.33 -26.32
C LEU A 81 12.14 -30.20 -27.78
N PRO A 82 10.83 -29.96 -28.01
CA PRO A 82 10.32 -29.62 -29.34
C PRO A 82 10.97 -28.33 -29.84
N PRO A 83 10.97 -28.08 -31.17
CA PRO A 83 11.58 -26.89 -31.76
C PRO A 83 10.73 -25.64 -31.50
N LEU A 84 10.75 -25.19 -30.24
CA LEU A 84 10.08 -23.99 -29.77
C LEU A 84 11.03 -22.79 -29.88
N ASN A 85 10.46 -21.60 -30.10
CA ASN A 85 11.22 -20.36 -30.14
C ASN A 85 11.16 -19.62 -28.80
N VAL A 86 11.70 -20.23 -27.75
CA VAL A 86 11.61 -19.74 -26.35
C VAL A 86 12.94 -19.12 -25.90
N LYS A 87 12.88 -17.87 -25.40
CA LYS A 87 14.02 -17.16 -24.82
C LYS A 87 14.19 -17.45 -23.33
N SER A 88 13.10 -17.58 -22.57
CA SER A 88 13.12 -17.94 -21.14
C SER A 88 12.30 -19.18 -20.86
N LEU A 89 12.93 -20.22 -20.31
CA LEU A 89 12.30 -21.48 -19.94
C LEU A 89 12.41 -21.69 -18.43
N THR A 90 11.27 -21.76 -17.76
CA THR A 90 11.16 -22.13 -16.34
C THR A 90 10.42 -23.46 -16.18
N ILE A 91 11.03 -24.41 -15.47
CA ILE A 91 10.39 -25.68 -15.08
C ILE A 91 10.52 -25.84 -13.56
N ASN A 92 9.45 -25.57 -12.84
CA ASN A 92 9.44 -25.49 -11.38
C ASN A 92 8.68 -26.67 -10.76
N GLY A 93 9.31 -27.43 -9.86
CA GLY A 93 8.56 -28.41 -9.06
C GLY A 93 8.01 -29.59 -9.87
N CYS A 94 8.76 -30.06 -10.87
CA CYS A 94 8.31 -31.16 -11.75
C CYS A 94 9.00 -32.50 -11.45
N GLY A 95 9.82 -32.58 -10.40
CA GLY A 95 10.47 -33.82 -9.97
C GLY A 95 11.62 -34.30 -10.87
N LEU A 96 12.19 -33.44 -11.70
CA LEU A 96 13.27 -33.81 -12.62
C LEU A 96 14.52 -34.27 -11.86
N GLU A 97 15.02 -35.46 -12.15
CA GLU A 97 16.29 -36.00 -11.62
C GLU A 97 17.45 -35.84 -12.59
N LYS A 98 17.18 -35.87 -13.90
CA LYS A 98 18.18 -35.82 -14.97
C LYS A 98 17.69 -35.01 -16.17
N ILE A 99 18.64 -34.51 -16.94
CA ILE A 99 18.42 -33.84 -18.22
C ILE A 99 19.34 -34.48 -19.24
N ALA A 100 18.80 -34.92 -20.37
CA ALA A 100 19.60 -35.51 -21.43
C ALA A 100 20.53 -34.47 -22.08
N ASP A 101 21.74 -34.87 -22.50
CA ASP A 101 22.75 -33.95 -23.05
C ASP A 101 22.29 -33.20 -24.32
N ASN A 102 21.33 -33.76 -25.04
CA ASN A 102 20.73 -33.18 -26.24
C ASN A 102 19.36 -32.54 -25.99
N ALA A 103 18.92 -32.40 -24.73
CA ALA A 103 17.59 -31.88 -24.39
C ALA A 103 17.31 -30.52 -25.05
N PHE A 104 18.32 -29.64 -25.11
CA PHE A 104 18.17 -28.26 -25.59
C PHE A 104 18.55 -28.05 -27.07
N LYS A 105 18.78 -29.12 -27.85
CA LYS A 105 19.35 -29.02 -29.21
C LYS A 105 18.58 -28.07 -30.14
N HIS A 106 17.25 -28.04 -30.05
CA HIS A 106 16.42 -27.21 -30.92
C HIS A 106 16.23 -25.78 -30.42
N VAL A 107 16.21 -25.58 -29.10
CA VAL A 107 15.94 -24.27 -28.47
C VAL A 107 17.22 -23.48 -28.17
N GLY A 108 18.38 -24.14 -28.16
CA GLY A 108 19.60 -23.59 -27.60
C GLY A 108 20.21 -22.38 -28.32
N LYS A 109 19.83 -22.13 -29.58
CA LYS A 109 20.23 -20.92 -30.31
C LYS A 109 19.51 -19.65 -29.84
N VAL A 110 18.37 -19.78 -29.17
CA VAL A 110 17.51 -18.66 -28.77
C VAL A 110 17.40 -18.53 -27.26
N LEU A 111 17.59 -19.64 -26.53
CA LEU A 111 17.44 -19.66 -25.08
C LEU A 111 18.48 -18.78 -24.37
N GLU A 112 18.00 -17.77 -23.63
CA GLU A 112 18.77 -16.79 -22.86
C GLU A 112 18.63 -17.03 -21.34
N ASP A 113 17.52 -17.58 -20.87
CA ASP A 113 17.25 -17.82 -19.46
C ASP A 113 16.69 -19.23 -19.23
N LEU A 114 17.38 -20.02 -18.40
CA LEU A 114 17.01 -21.39 -18.06
C LEU A 114 16.88 -21.53 -16.54
N ARG A 115 15.66 -21.74 -16.05
CA ARG A 115 15.39 -21.93 -14.61
C ARG A 115 14.72 -23.27 -14.37
N LEU A 116 15.30 -24.07 -13.49
CA LEU A 116 14.82 -25.40 -13.14
C LEU A 116 14.68 -25.56 -11.61
N PRO A 117 14.03 -24.60 -10.90
CA PRO A 117 13.99 -24.61 -9.45
C PRO A 117 13.11 -25.74 -8.88
N ASN A 118 13.37 -26.12 -7.64
CA ASN A 118 12.56 -27.10 -6.89
C ASN A 118 12.42 -28.46 -7.59
N ASN A 119 13.47 -28.91 -8.27
CA ASN A 119 13.52 -30.26 -8.84
C ASN A 119 14.41 -31.18 -7.99
N SER A 120 14.79 -32.34 -8.53
CA SER A 120 15.66 -33.33 -7.86
C SER A 120 16.95 -33.58 -8.64
N LEU A 121 17.44 -32.57 -9.37
CA LEU A 121 18.64 -32.70 -10.20
C LEU A 121 19.85 -32.96 -9.32
N LYS A 122 20.64 -33.98 -9.70
CA LYS A 122 21.87 -34.37 -8.99
C LYS A 122 23.14 -33.77 -9.59
N LYS A 123 23.05 -33.27 -10.83
CA LYS A 123 24.16 -32.73 -11.61
C LYS A 123 23.69 -31.51 -12.41
N ILE A 124 24.62 -30.62 -12.72
CA ILE A 124 24.40 -29.51 -13.65
C ILE A 124 24.20 -30.09 -15.07
N PRO A 125 23.18 -29.64 -15.83
CA PRO A 125 22.97 -30.08 -17.21
C PRO A 125 24.06 -29.58 -18.15
N SER A 126 24.31 -30.32 -19.24
CA SER A 126 25.27 -29.89 -20.26
C SER A 126 24.79 -28.60 -20.96
N LEU A 127 25.62 -27.55 -20.92
CA LEU A 127 25.33 -26.24 -21.50
C LEU A 127 25.98 -26.00 -22.87
N LYS A 128 26.68 -26.99 -23.43
CA LYS A 128 27.42 -26.89 -24.71
C LYS A 128 26.59 -26.40 -25.90
N GLN A 129 25.27 -26.59 -25.84
CA GLN A 129 24.34 -26.23 -26.90
C GLN A 129 23.64 -24.88 -26.65
N LEU A 130 24.04 -24.14 -25.62
CA LEU A 130 23.37 -22.92 -25.14
C LEU A 130 24.32 -21.68 -25.17
N PRO A 131 24.84 -21.26 -26.34
CA PRO A 131 25.82 -20.18 -26.44
C PRO A 131 25.29 -18.80 -26.02
N ASN A 132 23.98 -18.59 -26.11
CA ASN A 132 23.31 -17.32 -25.78
C ASN A 132 22.75 -17.29 -24.36
N LEU A 133 22.97 -18.34 -23.56
CA LEU A 133 22.46 -18.40 -22.20
C LEU A 133 23.11 -17.34 -21.33
N VAL A 134 22.28 -16.48 -20.75
CA VAL A 134 22.65 -15.38 -19.84
C VAL A 134 22.44 -15.80 -18.39
N THR A 135 21.35 -16.53 -18.11
CA THR A 135 20.97 -16.91 -16.74
C THR A 135 20.74 -18.41 -16.65
N ILE A 136 21.32 -19.03 -15.63
CA ILE A 136 21.00 -20.39 -15.22
C ILE A 136 20.58 -20.44 -13.74
N GLY A 137 19.36 -20.92 -13.50
CA GLY A 137 18.79 -21.10 -12.18
C GLY A 137 18.57 -22.58 -11.87
N LEU A 138 19.28 -23.11 -10.89
CA LEU A 138 19.21 -24.51 -10.45
C LEU A 138 18.93 -24.61 -8.94
N SER A 139 18.28 -23.60 -8.37
CA SER A 139 18.01 -23.51 -6.93
C SER A 139 17.09 -24.63 -6.44
N HIS A 140 17.22 -25.01 -5.16
CA HIS A 140 16.40 -26.05 -4.53
C HIS A 140 16.44 -27.39 -5.30
N ASN A 141 17.64 -27.89 -5.57
CA ASN A 141 17.87 -29.19 -6.21
C ASN A 141 18.73 -30.08 -5.28
N GLN A 142 19.29 -31.17 -5.81
CA GLN A 142 20.14 -32.10 -5.07
C GLN A 142 21.56 -32.17 -5.63
N ILE A 143 22.05 -31.07 -6.23
CA ILE A 143 23.37 -31.02 -6.87
C ILE A 143 24.44 -31.08 -5.79
N SER A 144 25.34 -32.06 -5.88
CA SER A 144 26.48 -32.20 -4.96
C SER A 144 27.81 -31.80 -5.57
N ASP A 145 27.97 -32.00 -6.88
CA ASP A 145 29.24 -31.83 -7.59
C ASP A 145 29.13 -30.79 -8.70
N VAL A 146 30.11 -29.89 -8.76
CA VAL A 146 30.34 -28.96 -9.87
C VAL A 146 31.70 -29.31 -10.50
N PRO A 147 31.73 -30.14 -11.56
CA PRO A 147 32.97 -30.62 -12.15
C PRO A 147 33.71 -29.51 -12.93
N ASP A 148 34.94 -29.82 -13.35
CA ASP A 148 35.68 -28.95 -14.26
C ASP A 148 34.89 -28.74 -15.55
N LEU A 149 34.92 -27.51 -16.07
CA LEU A 149 34.21 -27.16 -17.32
C LEU A 149 32.69 -27.42 -17.26
N ALA A 150 32.08 -27.37 -16.07
CA ALA A 150 30.63 -27.58 -15.89
C ALA A 150 29.75 -26.60 -16.69
N PHE A 151 30.28 -25.43 -17.05
CA PHE A 151 29.57 -24.38 -17.79
C PHE A 151 30.12 -24.20 -19.22
N ASP A 152 30.84 -25.18 -19.75
CA ASP A 152 31.43 -25.17 -21.09
C ASP A 152 30.38 -24.89 -22.17
N GLY A 153 30.71 -23.94 -23.06
CA GLY A 153 29.88 -23.51 -24.19
C GLY A 153 28.86 -22.41 -23.87
N ALA A 154 28.60 -22.09 -22.60
CA ALA A 154 27.71 -20.98 -22.21
C ALA A 154 28.50 -19.65 -22.07
N THR A 155 29.09 -19.17 -23.16
CA THR A 155 30.01 -18.03 -23.16
C THR A 155 29.37 -16.69 -22.77
N SER A 156 28.05 -16.59 -22.91
CA SER A 156 27.29 -15.37 -22.59
C SER A 156 26.75 -15.36 -21.15
N LEU A 157 27.09 -16.37 -20.35
CA LEU A 157 26.50 -16.58 -19.03
C LEU A 157 26.97 -15.51 -18.04
N ARG A 158 26.00 -14.81 -17.45
CA ARG A 158 26.20 -13.72 -16.48
C ARG A 158 25.66 -14.05 -15.09
N GLN A 159 24.65 -14.90 -14.98
CA GLN A 159 24.03 -15.23 -13.71
C GLN A 159 23.98 -16.74 -13.46
N ILE A 160 24.50 -17.17 -12.31
CA ILE A 160 24.40 -18.55 -11.84
C ILE A 160 23.71 -18.55 -10.46
N ARG A 161 22.58 -19.24 -10.36
CA ARG A 161 21.91 -19.51 -9.08
C ARG A 161 21.93 -21.01 -8.79
N LEU A 162 22.62 -21.38 -7.73
CA LEU A 162 22.79 -22.75 -7.23
C LEU A 162 22.36 -22.86 -5.76
N SER A 163 21.49 -21.95 -5.31
CA SER A 163 21.04 -21.89 -3.91
C SER A 163 20.30 -23.16 -3.47
N ASN A 164 20.39 -23.51 -2.20
CA ASN A 164 19.67 -24.65 -1.62
C ASN A 164 19.96 -25.97 -2.35
N ASN A 165 21.25 -26.32 -2.47
CA ASN A 165 21.74 -27.56 -3.04
C ASN A 165 22.61 -28.32 -2.00
N LYS A 166 23.40 -29.30 -2.44
CA LYS A 166 24.28 -30.13 -1.58
C LYS A 166 25.75 -29.93 -1.93
N ILE A 167 26.13 -28.75 -2.43
CA ILE A 167 27.49 -28.47 -2.92
C ILE A 167 28.40 -28.14 -1.74
N CYS A 168 29.42 -28.97 -1.50
CA CYS A 168 30.38 -28.72 -0.41
C CYS A 168 31.76 -28.23 -0.93
N SER A 169 32.04 -28.44 -2.22
CA SER A 169 33.29 -28.05 -2.88
C SER A 169 33.07 -27.87 -4.38
N LEU A 170 33.98 -27.14 -5.04
CA LEU A 170 33.98 -26.94 -6.48
C LEU A 170 35.27 -27.50 -7.07
N ALA A 171 35.21 -28.10 -8.26
CA ALA A 171 36.41 -28.50 -9.00
C ALA A 171 37.22 -27.27 -9.44
N THR A 172 38.55 -27.39 -9.57
CA THR A 172 39.48 -26.25 -9.71
C THR A 172 39.15 -25.32 -10.89
N TYR A 173 38.68 -25.87 -12.00
CA TYR A 173 38.40 -25.14 -13.24
C TYR A 173 36.90 -24.99 -13.52
N SER A 174 36.06 -25.07 -12.48
CA SER A 174 34.60 -24.98 -12.61
C SER A 174 34.12 -23.68 -13.28
N PHE A 175 34.76 -22.54 -12.98
CA PHE A 175 34.37 -21.20 -13.47
C PHE A 175 35.41 -20.55 -14.40
N VAL A 176 36.28 -21.34 -15.03
CA VAL A 176 37.42 -20.80 -15.80
C VAL A 176 36.97 -19.96 -17.01
N GLU A 177 35.90 -20.35 -17.70
CA GLU A 177 35.40 -19.64 -18.89
C GLU A 177 34.58 -18.39 -18.54
N LEU A 178 34.08 -18.31 -17.31
CA LEU A 178 33.15 -17.28 -16.86
C LEU A 178 33.85 -16.07 -16.22
N LYS A 179 35.19 -16.06 -16.19
CA LYS A 179 36.00 -15.02 -15.54
C LYS A 179 35.72 -13.60 -16.05
N GLN A 180 35.27 -13.47 -17.30
CA GLN A 180 35.03 -12.19 -17.95
C GLN A 180 33.53 -11.85 -18.11
N SER A 181 32.63 -12.77 -17.77
CA SER A 181 31.19 -12.62 -18.03
C SER A 181 30.33 -12.67 -16.76
N LEU A 182 30.73 -13.43 -15.74
CA LEU A 182 29.89 -13.66 -14.57
C LEU A 182 29.70 -12.39 -13.73
N GLU A 183 28.45 -12.05 -13.46
CA GLU A 183 28.01 -10.87 -12.71
C GLU A 183 27.33 -11.25 -11.40
N VAL A 184 26.55 -12.34 -11.38
CA VAL A 184 25.82 -12.81 -10.21
C VAL A 184 26.15 -14.28 -9.94
N LEU A 185 26.61 -14.56 -8.72
CA LEU A 185 26.85 -15.91 -8.25
C LEU A 185 26.16 -16.13 -6.90
N ASP A 186 25.14 -16.98 -6.91
CA ASP A 186 24.43 -17.41 -5.71
C ASP A 186 24.74 -18.89 -5.40
N LEU A 187 25.47 -19.10 -4.31
CA LEU A 187 25.82 -20.40 -3.74
C LEU A 187 25.26 -20.56 -2.32
N SER A 188 24.21 -19.80 -1.97
CA SER A 188 23.60 -19.86 -0.64
C SER A 188 22.92 -21.21 -0.34
N GLY A 189 22.69 -21.55 0.92
CA GLY A 189 21.98 -22.79 1.29
C GLY A 189 22.70 -24.07 0.87
N ASN A 190 24.03 -24.09 0.91
CA ASN A 190 24.87 -25.23 0.54
C ASN A 190 25.68 -25.72 1.77
N CYS A 191 26.75 -26.49 1.55
CA CYS A 191 27.56 -27.05 2.64
C CYS A 191 29.02 -26.58 2.66
N PHE A 192 29.31 -25.40 2.10
CA PHE A 192 30.66 -24.83 2.11
C PHE A 192 31.14 -24.59 3.54
N SER A 193 32.32 -25.14 3.88
CA SER A 193 33.00 -24.88 5.17
C SER A 193 34.01 -23.73 5.07
N THR A 194 34.42 -23.39 3.85
CA THR A 194 35.31 -22.27 3.50
C THR A 194 34.86 -21.69 2.16
N VAL A 195 35.12 -20.41 1.93
CA VAL A 195 34.89 -19.80 0.61
C VAL A 195 35.86 -20.44 -0.42
N PRO A 196 35.37 -20.89 -1.60
CA PRO A 196 36.21 -21.44 -2.66
C PRO A 196 36.97 -20.33 -3.40
N SER A 197 37.94 -19.71 -2.72
CA SER A 197 38.68 -18.51 -3.19
C SER A 197 39.37 -18.71 -4.55
N ALA A 198 39.93 -19.90 -4.80
CA ALA A 198 40.55 -20.24 -6.08
C ALA A 198 39.56 -20.18 -7.26
N ASN A 199 38.32 -20.63 -7.04
CA ASN A 199 37.28 -20.67 -8.05
C ASN A 199 36.72 -19.28 -8.37
N ILE A 200 36.60 -18.40 -7.37
CA ILE A 200 36.01 -17.07 -7.56
C ILE A 200 37.03 -15.98 -7.89
N ARG A 201 38.34 -16.22 -7.68
CA ARG A 201 39.39 -15.23 -7.98
C ARG A 201 39.31 -14.71 -9.42
N ASN A 202 39.55 -13.42 -9.62
CA ASN A 202 39.59 -12.74 -10.92
C ASN A 202 38.26 -12.73 -11.71
N LEU A 203 37.10 -12.92 -11.09
CA LEU A 203 35.81 -12.67 -11.78
C LEU A 203 35.64 -11.16 -11.98
N GLN A 204 35.98 -10.66 -13.18
CA GLN A 204 36.15 -9.22 -13.44
C GLN A 204 34.83 -8.44 -13.43
N LYS A 205 33.72 -9.10 -13.73
CA LYS A 205 32.38 -8.50 -13.79
C LYS A 205 31.50 -8.82 -12.59
N LEU A 206 31.99 -9.61 -11.63
CA LEU A 206 31.16 -10.06 -10.52
C LEU A 206 30.72 -8.87 -9.67
N SER A 207 29.42 -8.67 -9.58
CA SER A 207 28.78 -7.57 -8.85
C SER A 207 28.05 -8.06 -7.60
N HIS A 208 27.49 -9.28 -7.63
CA HIS A 208 26.75 -9.87 -6.52
C HIS A 208 27.28 -11.27 -6.21
N LEU A 209 27.60 -11.50 -4.94
CA LEU A 209 28.13 -12.78 -4.46
C LEU A 209 27.41 -13.20 -3.18
N ASP A 210 26.76 -14.37 -3.22
CA ASP A 210 26.00 -14.91 -2.11
C ASP A 210 26.54 -16.27 -1.65
N PHE A 211 26.99 -16.32 -0.39
CA PHE A 211 27.41 -17.52 0.35
C PHE A 211 26.59 -17.71 1.63
N SER A 212 25.41 -17.10 1.73
CA SER A 212 24.54 -17.23 2.90
C SER A 212 24.12 -18.66 3.18
N GLU A 213 23.72 -18.96 4.42
CA GLU A 213 23.20 -20.29 4.80
C GLU A 213 24.17 -21.44 4.47
N ASN A 214 25.46 -21.23 4.75
CA ASN A 214 26.51 -22.24 4.61
C ASN A 214 27.14 -22.55 5.99
N LYS A 215 28.31 -23.20 6.01
CA LYS A 215 29.02 -23.58 7.24
C LYS A 215 30.38 -22.89 7.36
N ILE A 216 30.54 -21.72 6.73
CA ILE A 216 31.82 -21.01 6.65
C ILE A 216 32.21 -20.52 8.04
N ALA A 217 33.32 -21.04 8.58
CA ALA A 217 33.79 -20.71 9.93
C ALA A 217 34.81 -19.57 9.96
N GLU A 218 35.59 -19.42 8.89
CA GLU A 218 36.65 -18.42 8.79
C GLU A 218 36.82 -17.91 7.36
N LEU A 219 37.35 -16.70 7.24
CA LEU A 219 37.80 -16.12 5.98
C LEU A 219 39.33 -16.06 6.00
N ALA A 220 39.97 -16.70 5.04
CA ALA A 220 41.41 -16.60 4.88
C ALA A 220 41.81 -15.21 4.34
N GLN A 221 43.08 -14.84 4.49
CA GLN A 221 43.62 -13.65 3.85
C GLN A 221 43.43 -13.74 2.33
N PHE A 222 43.08 -12.63 1.69
CA PHE A 222 42.84 -12.55 0.25
C PHE A 222 41.76 -13.50 -0.29
N THR A 223 40.79 -13.88 0.54
CA THR A 223 39.66 -14.73 0.12
C THR A 223 38.94 -14.17 -1.11
N PHE A 224 38.70 -12.85 -1.14
CA PHE A 224 38.05 -12.16 -2.25
C PHE A 224 39.08 -11.43 -3.12
N MET A 225 39.91 -12.19 -3.84
CA MET A 225 40.99 -11.63 -4.65
C MET A 225 40.51 -11.18 -6.04
N ASN A 226 40.75 -9.90 -6.33
CA ASN A 226 40.55 -9.26 -7.63
C ASN A 226 39.10 -9.38 -8.16
N LEU A 227 38.16 -8.81 -7.39
CA LEU A 227 36.75 -8.70 -7.74
C LEU A 227 36.39 -7.20 -7.80
N PRO A 228 36.86 -6.48 -8.83
CA PRO A 228 36.90 -5.01 -8.83
C PRO A 228 35.54 -4.33 -8.94
N LEU A 229 34.49 -5.07 -9.34
CA LEU A 229 33.13 -4.55 -9.52
C LEU A 229 32.15 -5.11 -8.48
N LEU A 230 32.64 -5.81 -7.44
CA LEU A 230 31.78 -6.39 -6.43
C LEU A 230 31.09 -5.27 -5.65
N LYS A 231 29.76 -5.23 -5.72
CA LYS A 231 28.90 -4.27 -5.03
C LYS A 231 28.26 -4.90 -3.81
N GLU A 232 27.88 -6.17 -3.89
CA GLU A 232 27.15 -6.85 -2.82
C GLU A 232 27.78 -8.19 -2.45
N LEU A 233 28.01 -8.37 -1.15
CA LEU A 233 28.53 -9.60 -0.55
C LEU A 233 27.63 -10.05 0.60
N ARG A 234 27.12 -11.28 0.47
CA ARG A 234 26.27 -11.92 1.49
C ARG A 234 26.96 -13.13 2.11
N LEU A 235 27.06 -13.09 3.44
CA LEU A 235 27.65 -14.12 4.29
C LEU A 235 26.72 -14.47 5.46
N ASN A 236 25.43 -14.14 5.36
CA ASN A 236 24.46 -14.38 6.43
C ASN A 236 24.37 -15.86 6.82
N SER A 237 24.00 -16.16 8.06
CA SER A 237 23.75 -17.53 8.52
C SER A 237 24.92 -18.48 8.25
N ASN A 238 26.11 -18.06 8.69
CA ASN A 238 27.35 -18.83 8.64
C ASN A 238 27.90 -19.00 10.07
N ARG A 239 29.18 -19.35 10.21
CA ARG A 239 29.82 -19.62 11.50
C ARG A 239 31.02 -18.71 11.73
N LEU A 240 31.05 -17.54 11.09
CA LEU A 240 32.19 -16.62 11.12
C LEU A 240 32.41 -16.10 12.54
N GLY A 241 33.62 -16.28 13.08
CA GLY A 241 34.01 -15.74 14.38
C GLY A 241 34.64 -14.33 14.33
N ALA A 242 35.18 -13.96 13.18
CA ALA A 242 35.85 -12.67 12.95
C ALA A 242 35.85 -12.32 11.46
N LEU A 243 36.09 -11.05 11.15
CA LEU A 243 36.30 -10.55 9.80
C LEU A 243 37.74 -10.02 9.68
N PRO A 244 38.65 -10.71 8.97
CA PRO A 244 40.01 -10.21 8.78
C PRO A 244 40.04 -9.14 7.68
N PRO A 245 40.56 -7.92 7.92
CA PRO A 245 40.58 -6.86 6.92
C PRO A 245 41.26 -7.25 5.60
N LEU A 246 42.30 -8.10 5.67
CA LEU A 246 43.03 -8.60 4.49
C LEU A 246 42.17 -9.50 3.57
N ALA A 247 41.05 -10.04 4.03
CA ALA A 247 40.14 -10.80 3.16
C ALA A 247 39.45 -9.91 2.12
N PHE A 248 39.29 -8.60 2.42
CA PHE A 248 38.49 -7.65 1.65
C PHE A 248 39.33 -6.61 0.89
N MET A 249 40.65 -6.66 0.97
CA MET A 249 41.58 -5.67 0.39
C MET A 249 41.36 -5.41 -1.12
N ASN A 250 40.81 -6.38 -1.87
CA ASN A 250 40.66 -6.32 -3.32
C ASN A 250 39.19 -6.25 -3.80
N ILE A 251 38.30 -5.69 -2.97
CA ILE A 251 36.89 -5.38 -3.32
C ILE A 251 36.53 -3.92 -2.97
N PRO A 252 37.19 -2.92 -3.58
CA PRO A 252 37.09 -1.52 -3.16
C PRO A 252 35.71 -0.88 -3.42
N THR A 253 34.89 -1.47 -4.29
CA THR A 253 33.58 -0.96 -4.71
C THR A 253 32.41 -1.51 -3.89
N LEU A 254 32.68 -2.26 -2.82
CA LEU A 254 31.63 -2.92 -2.06
C LEU A 254 30.70 -1.88 -1.41
N THR A 255 29.42 -1.93 -1.75
CA THR A 255 28.37 -1.03 -1.25
C THR A 255 27.46 -1.72 -0.23
N HIS A 256 27.30 -3.04 -0.31
CA HIS A 256 26.41 -3.81 0.56
C HIS A 256 27.16 -5.00 1.18
N LEU A 257 27.19 -5.06 2.50
CA LEU A 257 27.79 -6.15 3.25
C LEU A 257 26.80 -6.72 4.27
N TYR A 258 26.43 -7.99 4.07
CA TYR A 258 25.50 -8.71 4.94
C TYR A 258 26.22 -9.86 5.64
N VAL A 259 26.31 -9.80 6.97
CA VAL A 259 26.99 -10.78 7.83
C VAL A 259 26.12 -11.15 9.02
N LYS A 260 24.81 -11.10 8.84
CA LYS A 260 23.80 -11.43 9.84
C LYS A 260 23.92 -12.88 10.28
N ASP A 261 23.52 -13.21 11.51
CA ASP A 261 23.43 -14.59 11.99
C ASP A 261 24.76 -15.34 11.86
N ASN A 262 25.78 -14.82 12.53
CA ASN A 262 27.13 -15.39 12.61
C ASN A 262 27.59 -15.42 14.08
N LYS A 263 28.87 -15.67 14.33
CA LYS A 263 29.45 -15.80 15.67
C LYS A 263 30.49 -14.72 15.96
N ILE A 264 30.35 -13.55 15.33
CA ILE A 264 31.33 -12.47 15.44
C ILE A 264 31.25 -11.87 16.83
N LYS A 265 32.35 -11.90 17.58
CA LYS A 265 32.43 -11.36 18.95
C LYS A 265 33.00 -9.96 19.00
N LYS A 266 33.98 -9.68 18.14
CA LYS A 266 34.71 -8.42 18.08
C LYS A 266 35.03 -8.09 16.63
N LEU A 267 34.97 -6.81 16.32
CA LEU A 267 35.47 -6.24 15.08
C LEU A 267 36.67 -5.38 15.45
N GLU A 268 37.87 -5.83 15.09
CA GLU A 268 39.11 -5.12 15.44
C GLU A 268 39.10 -3.70 14.81
N PRO A 269 39.67 -2.70 15.49
CA PRO A 269 39.80 -1.35 14.94
C PRO A 269 40.45 -1.40 13.55
N GLY A 270 39.82 -0.76 12.57
CA GLY A 270 40.31 -0.75 11.19
C GLY A 270 39.88 -1.92 10.31
N THR A 271 39.21 -2.94 10.85
CA THR A 271 38.68 -4.08 10.07
C THR A 271 37.84 -3.62 8.87
N LEU A 272 37.04 -2.58 9.08
CA LEU A 272 36.12 -2.06 8.08
C LEU A 272 36.65 -0.83 7.33
N GLN A 273 37.86 -0.32 7.63
CA GLN A 273 38.43 0.87 6.96
C GLN A 273 38.69 0.66 5.46
N VAL A 274 38.77 -0.59 5.02
CA VAL A 274 38.91 -0.95 3.60
C VAL A 274 37.69 -0.49 2.78
N PHE A 275 36.53 -0.37 3.44
CA PHE A 275 35.26 -0.14 2.78
C PHE A 275 34.89 1.35 2.75
N LYS A 276 35.26 2.06 1.67
CA LYS A 276 34.93 3.49 1.51
C LYS A 276 33.58 3.74 0.86
N GLU A 277 33.08 2.76 0.11
CA GLU A 277 31.87 2.85 -0.70
C GLU A 277 30.65 2.20 -0.01
N LEU A 278 30.79 1.68 1.21
CA LEU A 278 29.71 0.99 1.91
C LEU A 278 28.54 1.94 2.18
N GLU A 279 27.35 1.50 1.76
CA GLU A 279 26.07 2.13 2.01
C GLU A 279 25.26 1.34 3.04
N ILE A 280 25.39 0.00 3.06
CA ILE A 280 24.62 -0.89 3.94
C ILE A 280 25.54 -1.88 4.65
N VAL A 281 25.39 -1.96 5.97
CA VAL A 281 25.99 -3.02 6.80
C VAL A 281 24.94 -3.68 7.68
N ASP A 282 24.93 -5.01 7.64
CA ASP A 282 24.12 -5.83 8.55
C ASP A 282 24.99 -6.82 9.33
N PHE A 283 25.16 -6.53 10.61
CA PHE A 283 25.85 -7.35 11.60
C PHE A 283 24.88 -7.95 12.64
N SER A 284 23.59 -7.96 12.34
CA SER A 284 22.57 -8.42 13.29
C SER A 284 22.74 -9.90 13.65
N ARG A 285 22.25 -10.33 14.83
CA ARG A 285 22.35 -11.73 15.30
C ARG A 285 23.80 -12.21 15.33
N ASN A 286 24.68 -11.46 16.00
CA ASN A 286 26.05 -11.85 16.28
C ASN A 286 26.30 -11.77 17.80
N GLU A 287 27.56 -11.80 18.23
CA GLU A 287 27.95 -11.69 19.64
C GLU A 287 28.78 -10.41 19.90
N ILE A 288 28.53 -9.35 19.12
CA ILE A 288 29.34 -8.13 19.14
C ILE A 288 29.08 -7.34 20.41
N ALA A 289 30.15 -7.03 21.16
CA ALA A 289 30.06 -6.30 22.42
C ALA A 289 30.22 -4.76 22.30
N SER A 290 30.78 -4.29 21.18
CA SER A 290 31.07 -2.88 20.94
C SER A 290 30.97 -2.53 19.46
N ILE A 291 30.37 -1.37 19.16
CA ILE A 291 30.23 -0.87 17.80
C ILE A 291 31.63 -0.48 17.26
N PRO A 292 32.03 -0.93 16.06
CA PRO A 292 33.31 -0.55 15.47
C PRO A 292 33.30 0.90 14.97
N SER A 293 34.48 1.48 14.73
CA SER A 293 34.57 2.80 14.11
C SER A 293 34.20 2.76 12.63
N PHE A 294 33.30 3.67 12.21
CA PHE A 294 32.84 3.84 10.83
C PHE A 294 33.45 5.07 10.13
N LYS A 295 34.57 5.60 10.63
CA LYS A 295 35.12 6.91 10.23
C LYS A 295 35.31 7.09 8.71
N GLU A 296 35.69 6.04 7.99
CA GLU A 296 35.99 6.06 6.56
C GLU A 296 34.76 5.78 5.66
N MET A 297 33.58 5.51 6.24
CA MET A 297 32.36 5.12 5.52
C MET A 297 31.39 6.30 5.39
N GLU A 298 31.79 7.35 4.66
CA GLU A 298 30.99 8.57 4.52
C GLU A 298 29.65 8.35 3.80
N LYS A 299 29.57 7.30 2.97
CA LYS A 299 28.38 6.92 2.18
C LYS A 299 27.41 6.00 2.93
N LEU A 300 27.69 5.67 4.19
CA LEU A 300 26.88 4.74 4.98
C LEU A 300 25.49 5.31 5.22
N LYS A 301 24.45 4.58 4.80
CA LYS A 301 23.03 4.96 4.91
C LYS A 301 22.29 4.10 5.93
N PHE A 302 22.62 2.81 6.00
CA PHE A 302 21.88 1.83 6.80
C PHE A 302 22.84 1.00 7.66
N VAL A 303 22.57 0.97 8.96
CA VAL A 303 23.35 0.22 9.95
C VAL A 303 22.43 -0.66 10.78
N HIS A 304 22.65 -1.98 10.71
CA HIS A 304 21.92 -2.96 11.50
C HIS A 304 22.88 -3.75 12.41
N PHE A 305 22.65 -3.67 13.71
CA PHE A 305 23.37 -4.39 14.76
C PHE A 305 22.40 -5.08 15.73
N ASP A 306 21.21 -5.42 15.25
CA ASP A 306 20.15 -5.97 16.09
C ASP A 306 20.57 -7.31 16.70
N HIS A 307 20.08 -7.69 17.89
CA HIS A 307 20.38 -8.97 18.52
C HIS A 307 21.90 -9.21 18.68
N ASN A 308 22.58 -8.29 19.36
CA ASN A 308 24.00 -8.38 19.73
C ASN A 308 24.18 -8.20 21.24
N LYS A 309 25.40 -7.97 21.72
CA LYS A 309 25.75 -7.79 23.13
C LYS A 309 26.28 -6.38 23.42
N ILE A 310 25.83 -5.38 22.65
CA ILE A 310 26.36 -4.02 22.74
C ILE A 310 25.84 -3.37 24.02
N GLN A 311 26.75 -2.85 24.84
CA GLN A 311 26.40 -2.26 26.14
C GLN A 311 26.37 -0.72 26.16
N ARG A 312 27.09 -0.09 25.22
CA ARG A 312 27.25 1.37 25.18
C ARG A 312 27.46 1.87 23.77
N ILE A 313 26.93 3.06 23.49
CA ILE A 313 27.26 3.84 22.29
C ILE A 313 28.27 4.91 22.73
N GLU A 314 29.49 4.83 22.22
CA GLU A 314 30.60 5.69 22.60
C GLU A 314 30.54 7.06 21.90
N THR A 315 31.24 8.05 22.45
CA THR A 315 31.30 9.40 21.88
C THR A 315 31.77 9.37 20.44
N MET A 316 31.09 10.11 19.55
CA MET A 316 31.41 10.20 18.11
C MET A 316 31.27 8.86 17.34
N THR A 317 30.53 7.87 17.85
CA THR A 317 30.36 6.56 17.17
C THR A 317 29.89 6.69 15.72
N PHE A 318 28.89 7.54 15.45
CA PHE A 318 28.29 7.73 14.12
C PHE A 318 28.55 9.11 13.51
N SER A 319 29.31 9.98 14.17
CA SER A 319 29.44 11.39 13.78
C SER A 319 30.11 11.61 12.42
N SER A 320 30.83 10.62 11.91
CA SER A 320 31.51 10.68 10.60
C SER A 320 30.65 10.14 9.46
N ASN A 321 29.37 9.83 9.70
CA ASN A 321 28.49 9.17 8.74
C ASN A 321 27.22 10.02 8.46
N PRO A 322 27.37 11.24 7.91
CA PRO A 322 26.26 12.19 7.76
C PRO A 322 25.17 11.73 6.77
N ALA A 323 25.46 10.72 5.95
CA ALA A 323 24.51 10.09 5.03
C ALA A 323 23.59 9.05 5.69
N LEU A 324 23.76 8.76 6.99
CA LEU A 324 22.94 7.76 7.70
C LEU A 324 21.48 8.18 7.68
N GLN A 325 20.63 7.25 7.27
CA GLN A 325 19.17 7.39 7.21
C GLN A 325 18.51 6.51 8.28
N MET A 326 19.13 5.39 8.64
CA MET A 326 18.59 4.47 9.62
C MET A 326 19.70 3.81 10.45
N ILE A 327 19.47 3.76 11.76
CA ILE A 327 20.29 3.01 12.73
C ILE A 327 19.36 2.06 13.49
N SER A 328 19.68 0.77 13.45
CA SER A 328 18.99 -0.28 14.22
C SER A 328 19.96 -0.97 15.18
N LEU A 329 19.64 -0.85 16.47
CA LEU A 329 20.40 -1.38 17.60
C LEU A 329 19.46 -2.12 18.57
N GLN A 330 18.44 -2.76 18.03
CA GLN A 330 17.40 -3.44 18.80
C GLN A 330 17.96 -4.71 19.45
N ASP A 331 17.35 -5.16 20.55
CA ASP A 331 17.72 -6.41 21.22
C ASP A 331 19.22 -6.45 21.56
N ASN A 332 19.68 -5.43 22.28
CA ASN A 332 21.05 -5.32 22.78
C ASN A 332 21.03 -5.06 24.30
N GLU A 333 22.18 -4.79 24.90
CA GLU A 333 22.34 -4.52 26.34
C GLU A 333 22.65 -3.04 26.59
N ILE A 334 22.22 -2.12 25.71
CA ILE A 334 22.66 -0.73 25.74
C ILE A 334 22.10 -0.04 26.97
N SER A 335 22.98 0.38 27.88
CA SER A 335 22.61 1.11 29.10
C SER A 335 23.01 2.58 29.07
N LEU A 336 23.90 2.97 28.14
CA LEU A 336 24.43 4.34 28.04
C LEU A 336 24.69 4.75 26.59
N ILE A 337 24.21 5.95 26.25
CA ILE A 337 24.52 6.65 25.00
C ILE A 337 25.34 7.89 25.35
N ALA A 338 26.59 7.93 24.90
CA ALA A 338 27.45 9.05 25.18
C ALA A 338 27.04 10.31 24.38
N ARG A 339 27.46 11.48 24.84
CA ARG A 339 27.21 12.75 24.14
C ARG A 339 27.91 12.76 22.78
N ASN A 340 27.30 13.48 21.84
CA ASN A 340 27.78 13.64 20.46
C ASN A 340 27.90 12.32 19.67
N SER A 341 27.30 11.22 20.14
CA SER A 341 27.30 9.94 19.42
C SER A 341 26.60 10.03 18.06
N PHE A 342 25.62 10.92 17.95
CA PHE A 342 24.77 11.13 16.77
C PHE A 342 24.94 12.53 16.14
N ASP A 343 26.06 13.21 16.42
CA ASP A 343 26.31 14.54 15.87
C ASP A 343 26.40 14.48 14.33
N ALA A 344 25.98 15.56 13.66
CA ALA A 344 25.93 15.68 12.19
C ALA A 344 25.06 14.64 11.44
N LEU A 345 24.16 13.91 12.12
CA LEU A 345 23.24 12.96 11.50
C LEU A 345 21.94 13.60 10.99
N ASP A 346 22.06 14.72 10.26
CA ASP A 346 20.90 15.47 9.79
C ASP A 346 20.03 14.68 8.80
N GLN A 347 20.54 13.63 8.15
CA GLN A 347 19.77 12.78 7.25
C GLN A 347 19.06 11.61 7.94
N LEU A 348 19.26 11.42 9.26
CA LEU A 348 18.68 10.29 9.96
C LEU A 348 17.16 10.43 10.09
N ILE A 349 16.45 9.40 9.68
CA ILE A 349 14.98 9.32 9.67
C ILE A 349 14.49 8.39 10.79
N ILE A 350 15.21 7.27 11.00
CA ILE A 350 14.78 6.17 11.86
C ILE A 350 15.89 5.79 12.85
N LEU A 351 15.55 5.77 14.14
CA LEU A 351 16.42 5.27 15.21
C LEU A 351 15.68 4.23 16.05
N LEU A 352 16.19 3.00 16.05
CA LEU A 352 15.58 1.86 16.72
C LEU A 352 16.46 1.35 17.86
N LEU A 353 15.96 1.47 19.10
CA LEU A 353 16.62 1.08 20.34
C LEU A 353 15.72 0.18 21.21
N THR A 354 14.79 -0.53 20.59
CA THR A 354 13.90 -1.54 21.19
C THR A 354 14.67 -2.57 22.01
N ASN A 355 14.12 -3.05 23.13
CA ASN A 355 14.69 -4.13 23.93
C ASN A 355 16.16 -3.85 24.32
N ASN A 356 16.39 -2.77 25.05
CA ASN A 356 17.70 -2.38 25.59
C ASN A 356 17.58 -2.11 27.10
N SER A 357 18.61 -1.53 27.73
CA SER A 357 18.66 -1.29 29.17
C SER A 357 18.86 0.19 29.53
N LEU A 358 18.30 1.10 28.72
CA LEU A 358 18.41 2.54 28.95
C LEU A 358 17.57 2.94 30.16
N SER A 359 18.21 3.48 31.21
CA SER A 359 17.53 3.98 32.42
C SER A 359 17.16 5.46 32.34
N SER A 360 17.89 6.23 31.54
CA SER A 360 17.66 7.66 31.36
C SER A 360 18.20 8.14 30.01
N ILE A 361 17.69 9.28 29.54
CA ILE A 361 18.18 9.97 28.34
C ILE A 361 18.70 11.32 28.79
N GLU A 362 20.02 11.51 28.76
CA GLU A 362 20.62 12.80 29.08
C GLU A 362 20.22 13.88 28.07
N LYS A 363 20.24 15.13 28.53
CA LYS A 363 20.10 16.29 27.65
C LYS A 363 21.13 16.22 26.51
N SER A 364 20.69 16.57 25.31
CA SER A 364 21.54 16.64 24.10
C SER A 364 22.04 15.31 23.56
N VAL A 365 21.59 14.16 24.09
CA VAL A 365 21.95 12.84 23.52
C VAL A 365 21.48 12.72 22.07
N PHE A 366 20.32 13.28 21.73
CA PHE A 366 19.76 13.23 20.37
C PHE A 366 20.12 14.44 19.49
N ASP A 367 21.06 15.27 19.93
CA ASP A 367 21.53 16.39 19.11
C ASP A 367 22.22 15.88 17.84
N GLY A 368 21.99 16.56 16.71
CA GLY A 368 22.49 16.18 15.39
C GLY A 368 21.46 15.48 14.48
N MET A 369 20.35 14.96 15.03
CA MET A 369 19.34 14.21 14.26
C MET A 369 18.07 15.02 13.95
N ARG A 370 18.21 16.19 13.31
CA ARG A 370 17.12 17.18 13.18
C ARG A 370 15.94 16.72 12.32
N ASN A 371 16.16 15.76 11.43
CA ASN A 371 15.12 15.22 10.55
C ASN A 371 14.56 13.86 11.01
N LEU A 372 14.88 13.42 12.23
CA LEU A 372 14.35 12.16 12.76
C LEU A 372 12.82 12.19 12.77
N GLN A 373 12.21 11.14 12.22
CA GLN A 373 10.76 10.98 12.13
C GLN A 373 10.26 9.86 13.04
N GLN A 374 11.09 8.84 13.28
CA GLN A 374 10.72 7.65 14.03
C GLN A 374 11.78 7.32 15.09
N LEU A 375 11.33 7.26 16.34
CA LEU A 375 12.14 6.89 17.50
C LEU A 375 11.46 5.72 18.21
N ASN A 376 12.17 4.61 18.36
CA ASN A 376 11.74 3.48 19.17
C ASN A 376 12.63 3.28 20.40
N LEU A 377 12.02 3.36 21.58
CA LEU A 377 12.60 3.09 22.89
C LEU A 377 11.77 2.06 23.68
N HIS A 378 10.93 1.29 22.99
CA HIS A 378 10.13 0.21 23.56
C HIS A 378 10.99 -0.76 24.38
N ASN A 379 10.47 -1.20 25.52
CA ASN A 379 11.10 -2.18 26.39
C ASN A 379 12.54 -1.78 26.78
N ASN A 380 12.62 -0.67 27.50
CA ASN A 380 13.81 -0.17 28.18
C ASN A 380 13.46 0.06 29.68
N SER A 381 14.31 0.75 30.44
CA SER A 381 14.10 1.02 31.85
C SER A 381 13.96 2.52 32.15
N LEU A 382 13.40 3.29 31.21
CA LEU A 382 13.27 4.75 31.36
C LEU A 382 12.28 5.10 32.47
N VAL A 383 12.67 5.99 33.39
CA VAL A 383 11.84 6.39 34.54
C VAL A 383 11.09 7.71 34.31
N GLU A 384 11.62 8.58 33.46
CA GLU A 384 11.00 9.88 33.20
C GLU A 384 11.25 10.43 31.78
N ILE A 385 10.34 11.27 31.32
CA ILE A 385 10.49 12.11 30.12
C ILE A 385 10.55 13.57 30.55
N THR A 386 11.63 14.26 30.19
CA THR A 386 11.85 15.67 30.52
C THR A 386 11.60 16.57 29.31
N ASN A 387 11.45 17.89 29.54
CA ASN A 387 11.34 18.85 28.45
C ASN A 387 12.59 18.98 27.56
N ALA A 388 13.72 18.42 27.99
CA ALA A 388 14.96 18.36 27.24
C ALA A 388 15.13 17.05 26.45
N THR A 389 14.39 15.99 26.79
CA THR A 389 14.59 14.63 26.23
C THR A 389 14.40 14.60 24.72
N LEU A 390 13.35 15.23 24.20
CA LEU A 390 13.03 15.27 22.76
C LEU A 390 13.27 16.64 22.12
N ALA A 391 13.83 17.61 22.84
CA ALA A 391 13.89 19.01 22.39
C ALA A 391 14.57 19.22 21.02
N SER A 392 15.53 18.37 20.67
CA SER A 392 16.29 18.43 19.41
C SER A 392 15.66 17.68 18.23
N LEU A 393 14.46 17.09 18.41
CA LEU A 393 13.77 16.26 17.41
C LEU A 393 12.45 16.89 16.94
N PRO A 394 12.47 18.02 16.19
CA PRO A 394 11.26 18.77 15.85
C PRO A 394 10.37 18.07 14.81
N LYS A 395 10.95 17.21 13.94
CA LYS A 395 10.23 16.48 12.89
C LYS A 395 9.70 15.11 13.31
N LEU A 396 9.82 14.77 14.60
CA LEU A 396 9.38 13.48 15.10
C LEU A 396 7.87 13.29 14.87
N ASN A 397 7.53 12.15 14.27
CA ASN A 397 6.18 11.78 13.87
C ASN A 397 5.68 10.59 14.71
N VAL A 398 6.58 9.62 14.95
CA VAL A 398 6.31 8.41 15.72
C VAL A 398 7.31 8.29 16.86
N ALA A 399 6.80 8.17 18.08
CA ALA A 399 7.59 7.91 19.27
C ALA A 399 6.99 6.74 20.06
N ASP A 400 7.80 5.72 20.32
CA ASP A 400 7.42 4.57 21.13
C ASP A 400 8.27 4.51 22.40
N PHE A 401 7.59 4.67 23.54
CA PHE A 401 8.15 4.57 24.89
C PHE A 401 7.45 3.48 25.70
N SER A 402 6.76 2.54 25.03
CA SER A 402 6.01 1.50 25.71
C SER A 402 6.91 0.51 26.44
N MET A 403 6.36 -0.22 27.42
CA MET A 403 7.10 -1.18 28.24
C MET A 403 8.34 -0.56 28.92
N ASN A 404 8.21 0.63 29.49
CA ASN A 404 9.27 1.26 30.30
C ASN A 404 8.81 1.41 31.76
N GLU A 405 9.58 2.12 32.58
CA GLU A 405 9.26 2.39 33.99
C GLU A 405 8.81 3.84 34.21
N ILE A 406 8.26 4.48 33.16
CA ILE A 406 8.01 5.93 33.18
C ILE A 406 6.92 6.24 34.22
N SER A 407 7.28 7.02 35.24
CA SER A 407 6.33 7.50 36.25
C SER A 407 6.06 9.00 36.16
N ARG A 408 6.94 9.75 35.49
CA ARG A 408 6.85 11.22 35.37
C ARG A 408 7.10 11.70 33.96
N ILE A 409 6.23 12.58 33.47
CA ILE A 409 6.40 13.32 32.22
C ILE A 409 6.30 14.81 32.55
N GLN A 410 7.36 15.57 32.25
CA GLN A 410 7.39 17.01 32.56
C GLN A 410 6.48 17.82 31.61
N PRO A 411 5.91 18.94 32.07
CA PRO A 411 5.22 19.89 31.19
C PRO A 411 6.11 20.36 30.03
N GLY A 412 5.54 20.46 28.84
CA GLY A 412 6.23 20.88 27.62
C GLY A 412 7.13 19.81 26.98
N SER A 413 7.14 18.56 27.47
CA SER A 413 7.97 17.47 26.94
C SER A 413 7.78 17.19 25.45
N PHE A 414 6.58 17.48 24.92
CA PHE A 414 6.25 17.29 23.50
C PHE A 414 6.00 18.61 22.75
N SER A 415 6.35 19.75 23.34
CA SER A 415 6.03 21.09 22.79
C SER A 415 6.73 21.39 21.46
N LYS A 416 7.90 20.78 21.22
CA LYS A 416 8.72 20.97 20.01
C LYS A 416 8.35 20.03 18.87
N GLN A 417 7.69 18.90 19.15
CA GLN A 417 7.34 17.88 18.16
C GLN A 417 6.05 18.29 17.44
N THR A 418 6.14 19.17 16.44
CA THR A 418 4.96 19.74 15.79
C THR A 418 4.18 18.74 14.93
N ASN A 419 4.84 17.64 14.53
CA ASN A 419 4.28 16.63 13.63
C ASN A 419 3.99 15.31 14.33
N LEU A 420 4.04 15.25 15.67
CA LEU A 420 3.85 14.00 16.41
C LEU A 420 2.43 13.48 16.21
N PHE A 421 2.33 12.34 15.53
CA PHE A 421 1.07 11.69 15.19
C PHE A 421 0.79 10.51 16.11
N TRP A 422 1.84 9.77 16.47
CA TRP A 422 1.75 8.55 17.26
C TRP A 422 2.69 8.61 18.45
N LEU A 423 2.12 8.48 19.65
CA LEU A 423 2.85 8.38 20.90
C LEU A 423 2.37 7.14 21.66
N ASP A 424 3.27 6.19 21.86
CA ASP A 424 3.00 5.02 22.68
C ASP A 424 3.66 5.16 24.06
N LEU A 425 2.83 5.18 25.11
CA LEU A 425 3.22 5.22 26.52
C LEU A 425 2.64 4.02 27.27
N SER A 426 2.21 2.97 26.56
CA SER A 426 1.60 1.78 27.16
C SER A 426 2.59 1.02 28.06
N ASN A 427 2.06 0.27 29.02
CA ASN A 427 2.83 -0.57 29.94
C ASN A 427 3.96 0.18 30.65
N ASN A 428 3.62 1.34 31.23
CA ASN A 428 4.50 2.16 32.06
C ASN A 428 3.94 2.30 33.49
N ASN A 429 4.57 3.11 34.33
CA ASN A 429 4.15 3.36 35.71
C ASN A 429 3.51 4.76 35.88
N ILE A 430 2.82 5.27 34.85
CA ILE A 430 2.22 6.60 34.86
C ILE A 430 0.98 6.57 35.76
N THR A 431 0.97 7.42 36.79
CA THR A 431 -0.18 7.61 37.68
C THR A 431 -0.95 8.88 37.34
N THR A 432 -0.27 10.01 37.17
CA THR A 432 -0.89 11.30 36.85
C THR A 432 -0.14 12.03 35.75
N LEU A 433 -0.82 12.91 35.01
CA LEU A 433 -0.22 13.77 34.02
C LEU A 433 -0.40 15.24 34.44
N GLU A 434 0.70 16.00 34.46
CA GLU A 434 0.67 17.42 34.82
C GLU A 434 0.12 18.29 33.68
N LYS A 435 -0.64 19.32 34.02
CA LYS A 435 -1.18 20.27 33.05
C LYS A 435 -0.05 20.91 32.24
N GLY A 436 -0.20 20.95 30.93
CA GLY A 436 0.83 21.44 30.00
C GLY A 436 1.80 20.35 29.52
N THR A 437 1.57 19.07 29.87
CA THR A 437 2.30 17.95 29.25
C THR A 437 2.06 17.92 27.72
N PHE A 438 0.81 18.17 27.30
CA PHE A 438 0.41 18.24 25.91
C PHE A 438 -0.18 19.60 25.58
N ASP A 439 0.49 20.33 24.68
CA ASP A 439 0.07 21.67 24.24
C ASP A 439 -0.44 21.67 22.78
N ARG A 440 -0.27 20.57 22.07
CA ARG A 440 -0.65 20.37 20.66
C ARG A 440 -1.42 19.07 20.50
N ARG A 441 -2.25 18.99 19.46
CA ARG A 441 -2.98 17.76 19.11
C ARG A 441 -2.01 16.66 18.67
N ILE A 442 -2.06 15.54 19.36
CA ILE A 442 -1.46 14.27 18.94
C ILE A 442 -2.63 13.34 18.59
N ALA A 443 -2.60 12.70 17.42
CA ALA A 443 -3.74 11.92 16.95
C ALA A 443 -3.97 10.65 17.77
N ASN A 444 -2.89 9.97 18.17
CA ASN A 444 -2.93 8.71 18.89
C ASN A 444 -1.99 8.77 20.10
N ILE A 445 -2.54 8.53 21.30
CA ILE A 445 -1.79 8.43 22.55
C ILE A 445 -2.18 7.15 23.26
N MET A 446 -1.32 6.12 23.22
CA MET A 446 -1.58 4.84 23.89
C MET A 446 -1.13 4.90 25.35
N LEU A 447 -1.99 4.43 26.26
CA LEU A 447 -1.78 4.51 27.71
C LEU A 447 -2.21 3.23 28.45
N ASP A 448 -2.55 2.16 27.74
CA ASP A 448 -2.91 0.87 28.34
C ASP A 448 -1.78 0.34 29.23
N GLY A 449 -2.10 -0.47 30.23
CA GLY A 449 -1.11 -1.02 31.17
C GLY A 449 -0.52 -0.04 32.20
N ASN A 450 -1.00 1.21 32.26
CA ASN A 450 -0.62 2.19 33.30
C ASN A 450 -1.60 2.20 34.49
N LYS A 451 -1.12 2.64 35.66
CA LYS A 451 -1.92 2.77 36.90
C LYS A 451 -2.51 4.17 37.08
N LEU A 452 -3.36 4.58 36.14
CA LEU A 452 -3.86 5.96 36.07
C LEU A 452 -4.74 6.34 37.27
N TYR A 453 -4.42 7.46 37.91
CA TYR A 453 -5.16 8.06 39.02
C TYR A 453 -6.06 9.19 38.48
N CYS A 454 -7.31 8.87 38.20
CA CYS A 454 -8.28 9.74 37.54
C CYS A 454 -9.00 10.66 38.53
N ASP A 455 -8.24 11.49 39.25
CA ASP A 455 -8.75 12.52 40.16
C ASP A 455 -9.06 13.85 39.43
N GLU A 456 -9.33 14.92 40.19
CA GLU A 456 -9.57 16.26 39.63
C GLU A 456 -8.35 16.81 38.86
N LYS A 457 -7.13 16.38 39.18
CA LYS A 457 -5.92 16.77 38.46
C LYS A 457 -5.81 16.06 37.11
N PHE A 458 -6.55 14.98 36.88
CA PHE A 458 -6.62 14.29 35.59
C PHE A 458 -7.65 14.89 34.63
N ASP A 459 -8.58 15.72 35.12
CA ASP A 459 -9.69 16.29 34.35
C ASP A 459 -9.22 17.13 33.14
N TRP A 460 -8.12 17.86 33.27
CA TRP A 460 -7.56 18.63 32.15
C TRP A 460 -7.15 17.71 31.00
N PHE A 461 -6.64 16.51 31.30
CA PHE A 461 -6.21 15.56 30.29
C PHE A 461 -7.42 14.94 29.58
N VAL A 462 -8.45 14.56 30.33
CA VAL A 462 -9.74 14.12 29.74
C VAL A 462 -10.32 15.22 28.84
N THR A 463 -10.27 16.48 29.28
CA THR A 463 -10.66 17.64 28.47
C THR A 463 -9.84 17.74 27.19
N TYR A 464 -8.52 17.62 27.29
CA TYR A 464 -7.60 17.64 26.15
C TYR A 464 -7.92 16.53 25.14
N LEU A 465 -8.14 15.29 25.60
CA LEU A 465 -8.46 14.14 24.75
C LEU A 465 -9.75 14.38 23.95
N VAL A 466 -10.79 14.89 24.61
CA VAL A 466 -12.09 15.16 23.99
C VAL A 466 -12.01 16.32 23.00
N GLN A 467 -11.39 17.44 23.39
CA GLN A 467 -11.26 18.62 22.53
C GLN A 467 -10.41 18.34 21.28
N ASN A 468 -9.36 17.53 21.41
CA ASN A 468 -8.42 17.24 20.32
C ASN A 468 -8.74 15.94 19.56
N GLN A 469 -9.83 15.24 19.91
CA GLN A 469 -10.26 13.98 19.29
C GLN A 469 -9.13 12.94 19.27
N VAL A 470 -8.44 12.79 20.40
CA VAL A 470 -7.30 11.89 20.55
C VAL A 470 -7.80 10.46 20.70
N ARG A 471 -7.20 9.52 19.94
CA ARG A 471 -7.46 8.09 20.09
C ARG A 471 -6.56 7.52 21.16
N THR A 472 -7.14 6.75 22.09
CA THR A 472 -6.42 6.17 23.23
C THR A 472 -6.41 4.65 23.26
N PHE A 473 -7.08 3.98 22.31
CA PHE A 473 -7.12 2.53 22.23
C PHE A 473 -7.33 2.07 20.77
N LEU A 474 -6.83 0.88 20.44
CA LEU A 474 -7.04 0.23 19.15
C LEU A 474 -8.18 -0.81 19.20
N PRO A 475 -8.81 -1.15 18.06
CA PRO A 475 -9.70 -2.29 17.97
C PRO A 475 -8.94 -3.56 18.39
N ASN A 476 -9.43 -4.27 19.40
CA ASN A 476 -8.85 -5.48 20.01
C ASN A 476 -7.82 -5.27 21.14
N GLN A 477 -7.58 -4.05 21.61
CA GLN A 477 -6.83 -3.81 22.85
C GLN A 477 -7.75 -3.70 24.07
N PRO A 478 -7.27 -4.08 25.28
CA PRO A 478 -8.03 -3.88 26.51
C PRO A 478 -8.31 -2.39 26.73
N GLU A 479 -9.56 -2.06 27.08
CA GLU A 479 -9.94 -0.67 27.37
C GLU A 479 -9.16 -0.14 28.59
N ILE A 480 -8.65 1.10 28.48
CA ILE A 480 -7.94 1.77 29.57
C ILE A 480 -8.90 2.03 30.73
N LYS A 481 -8.48 1.63 31.95
CA LYS A 481 -9.22 1.83 33.19
C LYS A 481 -8.41 2.66 34.17
N CYS A 482 -9.10 3.44 34.98
CA CYS A 482 -8.51 4.13 36.11
C CYS A 482 -8.22 3.13 37.24
N ASP A 483 -7.05 3.24 37.86
CA ASP A 483 -6.62 2.44 39.01
C ASP A 483 -7.09 3.07 40.33
N GLY A 484 -7.12 4.41 40.40
CA GLY A 484 -7.62 5.15 41.55
C GLY A 484 -8.08 6.56 41.20
N PRO A 485 -8.51 7.37 42.18
CA PRO A 485 -8.81 7.00 43.58
C PRO A 485 -9.97 5.98 43.66
N GLU A 486 -10.21 5.33 44.81
CA GLU A 486 -11.21 4.24 44.98
C GLU A 486 -12.57 4.52 44.30
N LYS A 487 -13.03 5.78 44.32
CA LYS A 487 -14.26 6.22 43.66
C LYS A 487 -14.31 6.00 42.14
N PHE A 488 -13.16 6.06 41.48
CA PHE A 488 -13.00 5.93 40.03
C PHE A 488 -12.25 4.66 39.64
N ALA A 489 -11.84 3.82 40.60
CA ALA A 489 -11.17 2.56 40.32
C ALA A 489 -12.05 1.66 39.42
N GLY A 490 -11.46 1.14 38.35
CA GLY A 490 -12.14 0.31 37.34
C GLY A 490 -12.99 1.07 36.32
N VAL A 491 -13.20 2.39 36.50
CA VAL A 491 -13.92 3.22 35.51
C VAL A 491 -13.08 3.32 34.24
N ARG A 492 -13.72 3.14 33.09
CA ARG A 492 -13.02 3.22 31.80
C ARG A 492 -12.75 4.67 31.44
N LEU A 493 -11.56 4.95 30.93
CA LEU A 493 -11.19 6.29 30.46
C LEU A 493 -12.17 6.81 29.40
N LYS A 494 -12.65 5.91 28.53
CA LYS A 494 -13.69 6.20 27.55
C LYS A 494 -14.99 6.69 28.19
N ASP A 495 -15.41 6.14 29.33
CA ASP A 495 -16.63 6.58 30.03
C ASP A 495 -16.44 7.98 30.61
N LEU A 496 -15.24 8.30 31.12
CA LEU A 496 -14.90 9.65 31.59
C LEU A 496 -14.91 10.66 30.45
N MET A 497 -14.39 10.27 29.29
CA MET A 497 -14.50 11.09 28.08
C MET A 497 -15.98 11.30 27.70
N ILE A 498 -16.87 10.28 27.79
CA ILE A 498 -18.32 10.40 27.48
C ILE A 498 -18.95 11.44 28.38
N LYS A 499 -18.65 11.33 29.67
CA LYS A 499 -19.20 12.21 30.67
C LYS A 499 -18.75 13.64 30.41
N LYS A 500 -17.45 13.86 30.18
CA LYS A 500 -16.89 15.20 29.93
C LYS A 500 -17.47 15.85 28.68
N ALA A 501 -17.70 15.06 27.64
CA ALA A 501 -18.39 15.47 26.43
C ALA A 501 -19.81 15.96 26.68
N ASN A 502 -20.58 15.22 27.47
CA ASN A 502 -21.93 15.59 27.88
C ASN A 502 -21.94 16.81 28.81
N ASP A 503 -20.98 16.94 29.72
CA ASP A 503 -20.88 18.11 30.60
C ASP A 503 -20.56 19.39 29.79
N THR A 504 -19.67 19.28 28.79
CA THR A 504 -19.37 20.37 27.85
C THR A 504 -20.61 20.76 27.03
N LEU A 505 -21.41 19.76 26.63
CA LEU A 505 -22.74 19.95 26.03
C LEU A 505 -23.68 20.72 26.94
N VAL A 506 -23.81 20.33 28.20
CA VAL A 506 -24.74 21.01 29.11
C VAL A 506 -24.30 22.44 29.44
N GLN A 507 -23.00 22.67 29.67
CA GLN A 507 -22.48 24.01 30.01
C GLN A 507 -22.66 25.02 28.88
N SER A 508 -22.38 24.60 27.65
CA SER A 508 -22.57 25.44 26.47
C SER A 508 -24.04 25.80 26.17
N LEU A 509 -24.98 24.99 26.68
CA LEU A 509 -26.42 25.22 26.60
C LEU A 509 -26.97 26.03 27.80
N GLY A 510 -26.18 26.19 28.87
CA GLY A 510 -26.61 26.70 30.17
C GLY A 510 -26.03 28.06 30.59
N ASN A 511 -25.77 29.00 29.66
CA ASN A 511 -25.26 30.34 30.02
C ASN A 511 -26.40 31.30 30.50
N PRO A 512 -26.15 32.19 31.48
CA PRO A 512 -27.16 32.76 32.40
C PRO A 512 -27.77 34.09 31.89
N GLY A 513 -28.76 33.99 31.00
CA GLY A 513 -29.64 35.11 30.61
C GLY A 513 -31.09 34.95 31.03
N MET A 514 -31.45 33.84 31.68
CA MET A 514 -32.81 33.54 32.13
C MET A 514 -32.76 33.03 33.56
N ALA A 515 -33.36 33.78 34.48
CA ALA A 515 -33.47 33.41 35.89
C ALA A 515 -34.20 32.06 36.03
N PRO A 516 -33.80 31.21 37.00
CA PRO A 516 -34.35 29.87 37.14
C PRO A 516 -35.77 29.96 37.70
N ASN A 517 -36.73 29.36 37.02
CA ASN A 517 -38.04 29.16 37.64
C ASN A 517 -37.87 28.05 38.69
N ALA A 518 -37.89 28.47 39.95
CA ALA A 518 -37.73 27.63 41.12
C ALA A 518 -38.91 26.66 41.26
N ASN A 519 -38.83 25.53 40.55
CA ASN A 519 -39.60 24.31 40.85
C ASN A 519 -38.94 23.02 40.28
N ILE A 520 -37.74 23.11 39.71
CA ILE A 520 -36.99 21.96 39.14
C ILE A 520 -35.77 21.63 40.03
N ALA A 521 -35.95 21.65 41.34
CA ALA A 521 -34.88 21.33 42.30
C ALA A 521 -35.12 20.02 43.06
N ASN A 522 -36.21 19.29 42.78
CA ASN A 522 -36.62 18.14 43.61
C ASN A 522 -36.98 16.84 42.86
N SER A 523 -36.59 16.67 41.60
CA SER A 523 -36.75 15.37 40.91
C SER A 523 -35.43 14.92 40.29
N GLY A 524 -34.79 13.92 40.89
CA GLY A 524 -33.58 13.25 40.40
C GLY A 524 -33.83 12.42 39.14
N GLY A 525 -34.29 13.04 38.06
CA GLY A 525 -34.55 12.43 36.76
C GLY A 525 -33.84 13.16 35.61
N ASN A 526 -33.48 12.40 34.57
CA ASN A 526 -32.83 12.84 33.33
C ASN A 526 -33.50 14.08 32.73
N MET A 527 -32.82 15.23 32.80
CA MET A 527 -33.33 16.54 32.38
C MET A 527 -33.60 16.63 30.85
N ILE A 528 -33.07 15.69 30.05
CA ILE A 528 -33.34 15.58 28.61
C ILE A 528 -34.80 15.19 28.33
N ALA A 529 -35.43 14.38 29.20
CA ALA A 529 -36.81 13.96 29.00
C ALA A 529 -37.84 15.06 29.34
N SER A 530 -37.50 16.00 30.23
CA SER A 530 -38.43 17.05 30.70
C SER A 530 -38.52 18.29 29.80
N ILE A 531 -37.58 18.47 28.86
CA ILE A 531 -37.54 19.66 27.98
C ILE A 531 -38.25 19.40 26.63
N LEU A 532 -38.38 18.13 26.22
CA LEU A 532 -39.03 17.74 24.96
C LEU A 532 -40.53 18.11 24.86
N PRO A 533 -41.37 18.07 25.91
CA PRO A 533 -42.79 18.40 25.77
C PRO A 533 -43.04 19.90 25.54
N GLY A 534 -42.20 20.79 26.08
CA GLY A 534 -42.36 22.24 25.96
C GLY A 534 -41.98 22.83 24.59
N LEU A 535 -41.31 22.06 23.74
CA LEU A 535 -40.94 22.45 22.37
C LEU A 535 -41.93 21.97 21.30
N ILE A 536 -42.90 21.13 21.67
CA ILE A 536 -43.91 20.58 20.74
C ILE A 536 -45.27 21.27 20.93
N SER A 537 -45.55 21.88 22.08
CA SER A 537 -46.80 22.60 22.33
C SER A 537 -46.63 24.12 22.22
N GLY A 538 -46.56 24.62 20.98
CA GLY A 538 -46.43 26.06 20.71
C GLY A 538 -46.79 26.43 19.27
N ALA A 539 -47.80 25.80 18.67
CA ALA A 539 -48.38 26.23 17.39
C ALA A 539 -49.88 26.53 17.59
N GLY A 540 -50.16 27.73 18.11
CA GLY A 540 -51.50 28.28 18.23
C GLY A 540 -51.46 29.80 18.11
N ASN A 541 -51.70 30.29 16.88
CA ASN A 541 -52.09 31.65 16.47
C ASN A 541 -51.63 32.86 17.31
N GLY A 542 -50.77 33.71 16.73
CA GLY A 542 -50.61 35.11 17.14
C GLY A 542 -49.19 35.65 16.96
N ALA A 543 -49.07 36.84 16.37
CA ALA A 543 -47.84 37.53 16.00
C ALA A 543 -46.88 37.88 17.17
N GLY A 544 -45.57 37.98 16.88
CA GLY A 544 -44.65 38.90 17.59
C GLY A 544 -43.36 38.29 18.20
N ALA A 545 -42.24 38.50 17.52
CA ALA A 545 -40.87 38.73 18.02
C ALA A 545 -40.24 37.84 19.13
N ALA A 546 -39.32 36.95 18.74
CA ALA A 546 -38.02 36.71 19.41
C ALA A 546 -37.05 36.00 18.42
N GLY A 547 -35.80 36.48 18.33
CA GLY A 547 -34.90 36.29 17.17
C GLY A 547 -34.06 34.99 17.07
N PRO A 548 -33.25 34.88 15.99
CA PRO A 548 -32.46 33.69 15.64
C PRO A 548 -31.15 33.64 16.46
N GLY A 549 -31.25 33.34 17.75
CA GLY A 549 -30.08 33.19 18.65
C GLY A 549 -29.88 31.77 19.19
N PHE A 550 -30.84 30.86 18.98
CA PHE A 550 -30.91 29.61 19.75
C PHE A 550 -30.29 28.38 19.06
N LEU A 551 -30.10 28.41 17.74
CA LEU A 551 -29.56 27.28 16.95
C LEU A 551 -28.04 27.37 16.69
N GLY A 552 -27.45 28.57 16.75
CA GLY A 552 -26.02 28.79 16.57
C GLY A 552 -25.17 28.38 17.78
N SER A 553 -25.73 28.48 18.98
CA SER A 553 -25.08 28.06 20.23
C SER A 553 -25.08 26.54 20.42
N PHE A 554 -26.05 25.81 19.86
CA PHE A 554 -26.17 24.35 20.00
C PHE A 554 -25.17 23.56 19.12
N THR A 555 -24.75 24.12 17.99
CA THR A 555 -23.83 23.46 17.03
C THR A 555 -22.35 23.74 17.29
N GLN A 556 -22.01 24.86 17.94
CA GLN A 556 -20.63 25.18 18.35
C GLN A 556 -20.21 24.52 19.67
N ALA A 557 -21.18 23.98 20.38
CA ALA A 557 -21.06 23.59 21.76
C ALA A 557 -20.44 22.18 21.97
N ILE A 558 -20.59 21.26 21.00
CA ILE A 558 -20.55 19.81 21.32
C ILE A 558 -20.01 18.96 20.17
N PRO A 559 -18.71 19.07 19.86
CA PRO A 559 -18.02 18.12 18.98
C PRO A 559 -17.97 16.69 19.56
N ALA A 560 -18.21 16.56 20.86
CA ALA A 560 -17.84 15.39 21.65
C ALA A 560 -18.86 14.22 21.57
N LEU A 561 -20.06 14.44 21.04
CA LEU A 561 -21.10 13.40 20.95
C LEU A 561 -21.02 12.49 19.72
N ARG A 562 -20.23 12.81 18.69
CA ARG A 562 -20.24 12.04 17.44
C ARG A 562 -19.50 10.69 17.52
N ASN A 563 -18.66 10.46 18.53
CA ASN A 563 -17.76 9.29 18.56
C ASN A 563 -17.73 8.52 19.90
N PHE A 564 -18.79 8.55 20.71
CA PHE A 564 -18.85 7.69 21.90
C PHE A 564 -19.37 6.29 21.62
N PRO A 565 -18.61 5.22 21.92
CA PRO A 565 -19.14 3.87 21.80
C PRO A 565 -20.02 3.55 23.02
N GLY A 566 -21.34 3.43 22.81
CA GLY A 566 -22.30 2.97 23.82
C GLY A 566 -23.60 3.77 23.96
N LEU A 567 -23.81 4.87 23.22
CA LEU A 567 -25.00 5.73 23.37
C LEU A 567 -26.24 5.30 22.56
N ASN A 568 -26.34 4.04 22.14
CA ASN A 568 -27.61 3.46 21.69
C ASN A 568 -28.23 2.66 22.85
N MET A 569 -28.89 3.35 23.79
CA MET A 569 -29.85 2.71 24.68
C MET A 569 -31.22 3.35 24.52
N VAL A 570 -32.13 2.54 23.99
CA VAL A 570 -33.56 2.73 23.86
C VAL A 570 -34.19 2.90 25.25
N PRO A 571 -35.11 3.85 25.49
CA PRO A 571 -35.99 3.82 26.65
C PRO A 571 -37.37 3.24 26.29
N GLU A 572 -37.74 2.10 26.89
CA GLU A 572 -39.13 1.76 27.23
C GLU A 572 -39.51 2.58 28.50
N GLY A 573 -40.67 3.16 28.75
CA GLY A 573 -42.02 3.22 28.21
C GLY A 573 -42.90 3.71 29.39
N HIS A 574 -44.06 4.36 29.16
CA HIS A 574 -45.32 4.34 29.95
C HIS A 574 -46.18 5.60 29.69
N GLY A 575 -47.32 5.40 29.03
CA GLY A 575 -48.48 6.30 29.11
C GLY A 575 -49.09 6.75 27.77
N GLY A 576 -49.98 5.93 27.18
CA GLY A 576 -50.91 6.33 26.11
C GLY A 576 -51.04 5.32 24.97
N ALA A 577 -51.96 4.35 25.11
CA ALA A 577 -52.29 3.27 24.17
C ALA A 577 -52.51 3.76 22.72
N THR A 578 -52.03 3.06 21.69
CA THR A 578 -52.69 1.87 21.13
C THR A 578 -51.68 0.82 20.61
N GLY A 579 -51.31 -0.18 21.42
CA GLY A 579 -50.53 -1.35 20.97
C GLY A 579 -51.41 -2.60 21.02
N ASN A 580 -51.33 -3.46 19.99
CA ASN A 580 -52.07 -4.72 19.95
C ASN A 580 -51.45 -5.69 20.97
N PRO A 581 -52.14 -6.08 22.05
CA PRO A 581 -51.55 -6.82 23.17
C PRO A 581 -51.02 -8.20 22.78
N ARG A 582 -51.42 -8.76 21.62
CA ARG A 582 -50.83 -9.99 21.07
C ARG A 582 -49.43 -9.77 20.52
N LEU A 583 -49.19 -8.67 19.81
CA LEU A 583 -47.89 -8.33 19.21
C LEU A 583 -46.85 -8.00 20.29
N ASP A 584 -47.24 -7.22 21.30
CA ASP A 584 -46.34 -6.88 22.41
C ASP A 584 -45.96 -8.13 23.22
N SER A 585 -46.88 -9.09 23.40
CA SER A 585 -46.58 -10.38 24.02
C SER A 585 -45.70 -11.29 23.15
N ALA A 586 -45.77 -11.16 21.82
CA ALA A 586 -44.95 -11.94 20.89
C ALA A 586 -43.52 -11.39 20.82
N ILE A 587 -43.37 -10.06 20.84
CA ILE A 587 -42.08 -9.37 20.93
C ILE A 587 -41.36 -9.73 22.23
N ASN A 588 -42.06 -9.71 23.38
CA ASN A 588 -41.46 -10.08 24.66
C ASN A 588 -41.06 -11.56 24.74
N ARG A 589 -41.90 -12.47 24.21
CA ARG A 589 -41.56 -13.89 24.16
C ARG A 589 -40.41 -14.21 23.20
N PHE A 590 -40.17 -13.36 22.21
CA PHE A 590 -39.03 -13.46 21.31
C PHE A 590 -37.75 -12.84 21.91
N SER A 591 -37.87 -11.76 22.69
CA SER A 591 -36.71 -11.00 23.21
C SER A 591 -36.15 -11.55 24.52
N GLU A 592 -36.96 -12.18 25.39
CA GLU A 592 -36.52 -12.73 26.68
C GLU A 592 -35.36 -13.73 26.60
N PRO A 593 -35.33 -14.67 25.64
CA PRO A 593 -34.17 -15.54 25.44
C PRO A 593 -32.90 -14.78 25.04
N LEU A 594 -33.01 -13.78 24.16
CA LEU A 594 -31.89 -12.98 23.68
C LEU A 594 -31.24 -12.17 24.80
N VAL A 595 -32.03 -11.66 25.74
CA VAL A 595 -31.54 -10.93 26.92
C VAL A 595 -30.81 -11.86 27.88
N ARG A 596 -31.28 -13.09 28.08
CA ARG A 596 -30.56 -14.09 28.88
C ARG A 596 -29.23 -14.51 28.22
N TRP A 597 -29.15 -14.48 26.89
CA TRP A 597 -27.92 -14.81 26.17
C TRP A 597 -26.90 -13.67 26.15
N SER A 598 -27.35 -12.41 26.09
CA SER A 598 -26.46 -11.26 26.13
C SER A 598 -25.78 -11.05 27.50
N GLY A 599 -26.35 -11.60 28.57
CA GLY A 599 -25.74 -11.69 29.90
C GLY A 599 -24.76 -12.85 30.09
N GLY A 600 -24.49 -13.65 29.06
CA GLY A 600 -23.52 -14.76 29.08
C GLY A 600 -24.12 -16.17 29.23
N GLY A 601 -25.45 -16.34 29.23
CA GLY A 601 -26.10 -17.66 29.19
C GLY A 601 -26.06 -18.29 27.79
N LYS A 602 -25.82 -19.61 27.67
CA LYS A 602 -25.85 -20.30 26.36
C LYS A 602 -27.29 -20.70 25.97
N PRO A 603 -27.66 -20.61 24.68
CA PRO A 603 -29.00 -20.91 24.19
C PRO A 603 -29.42 -22.37 24.41
N GLY A 604 -30.53 -22.58 25.11
CA GLY A 604 -31.16 -23.90 25.26
C GLY A 604 -32.13 -24.22 24.11
N PRO A 605 -32.41 -25.50 23.81
CA PRO A 605 -33.33 -25.89 22.73
C PRO A 605 -34.77 -25.37 22.90
N ALA A 606 -35.20 -25.13 24.15
CA ALA A 606 -36.52 -24.57 24.46
C ALA A 606 -36.63 -23.07 24.10
N ASP A 607 -35.56 -22.31 24.32
CA ASP A 607 -35.47 -20.89 24.01
C ASP A 607 -35.53 -20.65 22.48
N ILE A 608 -34.85 -21.49 21.70
CA ILE A 608 -34.87 -21.42 20.22
C ILE A 608 -36.25 -21.79 19.68
N ARG A 609 -36.92 -22.81 20.25
CA ARG A 609 -38.30 -23.18 19.87
C ARG A 609 -39.29 -22.05 20.17
N GLN A 610 -39.17 -21.41 21.33
CA GLN A 610 -40.01 -20.29 21.71
C GLN A 610 -39.92 -19.12 20.71
N MET A 611 -38.72 -18.82 20.19
CA MET A 611 -38.51 -17.77 19.18
C MET A 611 -39.07 -18.16 17.80
N ILE A 612 -38.93 -19.43 17.40
CA ILE A 612 -39.43 -19.90 16.09
C ILE A 612 -40.97 -19.91 16.07
N ASP A 613 -41.60 -20.35 17.17
CA ASP A 613 -43.06 -20.44 17.26
C ASP A 613 -43.74 -19.05 17.30
N THR A 614 -43.01 -17.97 17.66
CA THR A 614 -43.53 -16.58 17.68
C THR A 614 -43.43 -15.83 16.35
N LEU A 615 -42.64 -16.32 15.38
CA LEU A 615 -42.41 -15.64 14.09
C LEU A 615 -43.67 -15.44 13.22
N PRO A 616 -44.63 -16.39 13.11
CA PRO A 616 -45.81 -16.20 12.28
C PRO A 616 -46.74 -15.07 12.79
N GLU A 617 -46.81 -14.86 14.10
CA GLU A 617 -47.66 -13.80 14.70
C GLU A 617 -47.11 -12.38 14.41
N LEU A 618 -45.80 -12.25 14.14
CA LEU A 618 -45.15 -10.99 13.72
C LEU A 618 -45.41 -10.64 12.25
N ILE A 619 -45.65 -11.63 11.39
CA ILE A 619 -45.70 -11.46 9.92
C ILE A 619 -47.10 -11.06 9.40
N VAL A 620 -48.18 -11.45 10.09
CA VAL A 620 -49.56 -11.35 9.57
C VAL A 620 -50.18 -9.93 9.68
N ASN A 621 -49.53 -8.95 10.33
CA ASN A 621 -50.14 -7.65 10.65
C ASN A 621 -49.54 -6.43 9.90
N ILE A 622 -49.12 -6.56 8.64
CA ILE A 622 -48.72 -5.40 7.82
C ILE A 622 -49.85 -5.05 6.81
N PRO A 623 -50.64 -3.97 7.02
CA PRO A 623 -51.66 -3.56 6.04
C PRO A 623 -51.10 -2.63 4.94
N GLY A 624 -51.41 -2.95 3.67
CA GLY A 624 -51.55 -1.96 2.57
C GLY A 624 -50.51 -1.99 1.44
N PHE A 625 -50.66 -2.88 0.45
CA PHE A 625 -50.02 -2.74 -0.88
C PHE A 625 -51.06 -2.37 -1.95
N GLY A 626 -51.02 -1.13 -2.42
CA GLY A 626 -51.73 -0.60 -3.59
C GLY A 626 -51.01 0.64 -4.13
N ASN A 627 -50.92 0.79 -5.46
CA ASN A 627 -50.11 1.76 -6.23
C ASN A 627 -48.69 2.00 -5.65
N VAL A 628 -47.72 1.26 -6.17
CA VAL A 628 -46.30 1.44 -5.82
C VAL A 628 -45.86 2.83 -6.29
N ASP A 629 -45.70 3.74 -5.33
CA ASP A 629 -45.12 5.05 -5.55
C ASP A 629 -43.62 4.90 -5.85
N LEU A 630 -43.27 5.03 -7.13
CA LEU A 630 -41.91 4.82 -7.63
C LEU A 630 -40.91 5.83 -7.09
N ALA A 631 -41.36 6.99 -6.59
CA ALA A 631 -40.48 7.94 -5.93
C ALA A 631 -39.97 7.43 -4.57
N LYS A 632 -40.62 6.40 -4.00
CA LYS A 632 -40.26 5.77 -2.73
C LYS A 632 -39.48 4.48 -2.90
N VAL A 633 -39.30 4.01 -4.13
CA VAL A 633 -38.48 2.82 -4.40
C VAL A 633 -37.01 3.23 -4.35
N PRO A 634 -36.18 2.57 -3.51
CA PRO A 634 -34.77 2.93 -3.39
C PRO A 634 -34.03 2.84 -4.73
N PRO A 635 -33.13 3.79 -5.05
CA PRO A 635 -32.43 3.84 -6.34
C PRO A 635 -31.68 2.57 -6.71
N GLN A 636 -31.17 1.83 -5.71
CA GLN A 636 -30.45 0.56 -5.92
C GLN A 636 -31.37 -0.57 -6.37
N VAL A 637 -32.62 -0.58 -5.89
CA VAL A 637 -33.63 -1.55 -6.31
C VAL A 637 -34.04 -1.24 -7.74
N LEU A 638 -34.21 0.04 -8.08
CA LEU A 638 -34.54 0.48 -9.43
C LEU A 638 -33.42 0.17 -10.43
N ASP A 639 -32.15 0.35 -10.04
CA ASP A 639 -30.97 -0.01 -10.85
C ASP A 639 -30.88 -1.52 -11.13
N HIS A 640 -31.08 -2.36 -10.10
CA HIS A 640 -31.09 -3.81 -10.26
C HIS A 640 -32.18 -4.26 -11.25
N VAL A 641 -33.35 -3.63 -11.17
CA VAL A 641 -34.51 -3.92 -12.00
C VAL A 641 -34.33 -3.42 -13.43
N LEU A 642 -33.75 -2.23 -13.65
CA LEU A 642 -33.44 -1.68 -14.98
C LEU A 642 -32.39 -2.51 -15.75
N ARG A 643 -31.57 -3.29 -15.04
CA ARG A 643 -30.63 -4.27 -15.62
C ARG A 643 -31.25 -5.64 -15.89
N GLY A 644 -32.56 -5.78 -15.67
CA GLY A 644 -33.30 -7.03 -15.87
C GLY A 644 -33.26 -7.99 -14.69
N GLY A 645 -32.86 -7.54 -13.50
CA GLY A 645 -32.86 -8.33 -12.26
C GLY A 645 -34.27 -8.51 -11.67
N GLN A 646 -34.51 -9.64 -11.00
CA GLN A 646 -35.83 -10.01 -10.45
C GLN A 646 -35.85 -9.91 -8.92
N ILE A 647 -36.94 -9.38 -8.33
CA ILE A 647 -37.13 -9.28 -6.88
C ILE A 647 -37.90 -10.51 -6.37
N PRO A 648 -37.35 -11.28 -5.40
CA PRO A 648 -38.04 -12.43 -4.82
C PRO A 648 -39.41 -12.04 -4.23
N GLY A 649 -40.46 -12.77 -4.60
CA GLY A 649 -41.84 -12.50 -4.15
C GLY A 649 -42.64 -11.52 -5.02
N ILE A 650 -42.05 -10.94 -6.08
CA ILE A 650 -42.75 -10.06 -7.02
C ILE A 650 -42.76 -10.69 -8.44
N PRO A 651 -43.93 -10.81 -9.10
CA PRO A 651 -44.01 -11.34 -10.47
C PRO A 651 -43.25 -10.49 -11.48
N ARG A 652 -42.60 -11.12 -12.45
CA ARG A 652 -41.76 -10.45 -13.46
C ARG A 652 -42.54 -9.49 -14.35
N GLU A 653 -43.80 -9.82 -14.66
CA GLU A 653 -44.71 -8.96 -15.44
C GLU A 653 -45.02 -7.63 -14.73
N THR A 654 -45.15 -7.67 -13.40
CA THR A 654 -45.34 -6.47 -12.57
C THR A 654 -44.10 -5.58 -12.62
N LEU A 655 -42.92 -6.19 -12.63
CA LEU A 655 -41.65 -5.51 -12.67
C LEU A 655 -41.38 -4.82 -14.03
N ASP A 656 -41.66 -5.52 -15.14
CA ASP A 656 -41.50 -4.97 -16.49
C ASP A 656 -42.46 -3.80 -16.73
N THR A 657 -43.68 -3.88 -16.21
CA THR A 657 -44.67 -2.78 -16.29
C THR A 657 -44.19 -1.53 -15.55
N VAL A 658 -43.58 -1.73 -14.38
CA VAL A 658 -43.00 -0.65 -13.56
C VAL A 658 -41.82 0.01 -14.29
N VAL A 659 -40.92 -0.77 -14.87
CA VAL A 659 -39.78 -0.26 -15.64
C VAL A 659 -40.22 0.57 -16.82
N LYS A 660 -41.17 0.05 -17.62
CA LYS A 660 -41.69 0.73 -18.80
C LYS A 660 -42.37 2.07 -18.46
N GLN A 661 -43.14 2.11 -17.37
CA GLN A 661 -43.76 3.36 -16.91
C GLN A 661 -42.73 4.39 -16.43
N TYR A 662 -41.64 3.94 -15.81
CA TYR A 662 -40.57 4.80 -15.34
C TYR A 662 -39.77 5.41 -16.50
N THR A 663 -39.32 4.60 -17.47
CA THR A 663 -38.52 5.08 -18.61
C THR A 663 -39.30 6.04 -19.52
N GLU A 664 -40.59 5.82 -19.75
CA GLU A 664 -41.45 6.73 -20.52
C GLU A 664 -41.61 8.10 -19.81
N ARG A 665 -41.80 8.11 -18.48
CA ARG A 665 -41.90 9.37 -17.72
C ARG A 665 -40.59 10.17 -17.74
N MET A 666 -39.43 9.50 -17.71
CA MET A 666 -38.13 10.16 -17.86
C MET A 666 -38.00 10.86 -19.22
N TYR A 667 -38.39 10.18 -20.30
CA TYR A 667 -38.37 10.77 -21.64
C TYR A 667 -39.29 12.00 -21.74
N GLN A 668 -40.54 11.89 -21.28
CA GLN A 668 -41.50 13.01 -21.31
C GLN A 668 -41.03 14.21 -20.48
N ALA A 669 -40.36 13.96 -19.35
CA ALA A 669 -39.79 15.01 -18.53
C ALA A 669 -38.61 15.72 -19.25
N ALA A 670 -37.73 14.97 -19.91
CA ALA A 670 -36.58 15.53 -20.63
C ALA A 670 -37.04 16.38 -21.84
N LEU A 671 -38.02 15.88 -22.59
CA LEU A 671 -38.60 16.57 -23.75
C LEU A 671 -39.30 17.88 -23.35
N ARG A 672 -40.02 17.91 -22.22
CA ARG A 672 -40.70 19.12 -21.73
C ARG A 672 -39.72 20.15 -21.15
N ALA A 673 -38.66 19.68 -20.49
CA ALA A 673 -37.63 20.54 -19.94
C ALA A 673 -36.82 21.25 -21.04
N GLN A 674 -36.48 20.56 -22.15
CA GLN A 674 -35.89 21.20 -23.33
C GLN A 674 -36.80 22.28 -23.93
N ASN A 675 -38.12 22.04 -23.93
CA ASN A 675 -39.13 22.98 -24.45
C ASN A 675 -39.55 24.09 -23.46
N LYS A 676 -38.85 24.25 -22.32
CA LYS A 676 -39.08 25.26 -21.27
C LYS A 676 -40.52 25.34 -20.73
N LYS A 677 -41.25 24.21 -20.71
CA LYS A 677 -42.59 24.14 -20.09
C LYS A 677 -42.51 23.50 -18.69
N PRO A 678 -43.17 24.06 -17.66
CA PRO A 678 -43.12 23.52 -16.30
C PRO A 678 -43.88 22.18 -16.18
N LEU A 679 -43.35 21.27 -15.37
CA LEU A 679 -43.96 19.97 -15.06
C LEU A 679 -45.11 20.16 -14.05
N PRO A 680 -46.30 19.54 -14.24
CA PRO A 680 -47.35 19.57 -13.22
C PRO A 680 -47.07 18.53 -12.13
N GLY A 681 -46.97 18.97 -10.87
CA GLY A 681 -46.76 18.14 -9.69
C GLY A 681 -45.29 18.04 -9.25
N ASP A 682 -45.04 17.93 -7.93
CA ASP A 682 -43.73 17.88 -7.24
C ASP A 682 -42.91 16.60 -7.53
N GLU A 683 -43.00 16.08 -8.74
CA GLU A 683 -42.44 14.80 -9.10
C GLU A 683 -41.15 15.00 -9.92
N LYS A 684 -40.02 14.95 -9.20
CA LYS A 684 -38.65 14.86 -9.74
C LYS A 684 -38.44 13.52 -10.45
N TYR A 685 -38.99 13.37 -11.65
CA TYR A 685 -38.83 12.14 -12.43
C TYR A 685 -37.47 12.00 -13.13
N LEU A 686 -36.74 13.09 -13.29
CA LEU A 686 -35.34 13.06 -13.71
C LEU A 686 -34.47 13.31 -12.47
N PRO A 687 -33.80 12.28 -11.94
CA PRO A 687 -32.91 12.47 -10.82
C PRO A 687 -31.75 13.38 -11.27
N PRO A 688 -31.26 14.29 -10.39
CA PRO A 688 -30.03 15.02 -10.64
C PRO A 688 -28.89 14.06 -11.01
N LEU A 689 -27.98 14.47 -11.90
CA LEU A 689 -26.85 13.63 -12.34
C LEU A 689 -26.04 13.06 -11.17
N THR A 690 -25.97 13.82 -10.07
CA THR A 690 -25.28 13.49 -8.81
C THR A 690 -25.97 12.39 -7.98
N THR A 691 -27.23 12.08 -8.29
CA THR A 691 -28.04 11.08 -7.59
C THR A 691 -28.25 9.81 -8.41
N LEU A 692 -27.89 9.83 -9.69
CA LEU A 692 -27.90 8.64 -10.54
C LEU A 692 -26.64 7.80 -10.26
N PRO A 693 -26.77 6.47 -10.09
CA PRO A 693 -25.61 5.59 -9.99
C PRO A 693 -24.68 5.76 -11.20
N GLN A 694 -23.36 5.74 -10.98
CA GLN A 694 -22.35 5.91 -12.05
C GLN A 694 -22.60 4.99 -13.25
N GLU A 695 -23.00 3.76 -12.98
CA GLU A 695 -23.24 2.74 -13.99
C GLU A 695 -24.48 3.05 -14.86
N VAL A 696 -25.49 3.71 -14.28
CA VAL A 696 -26.68 4.21 -15.00
C VAL A 696 -26.30 5.40 -15.88
N VAL A 697 -25.46 6.32 -15.38
CA VAL A 697 -24.90 7.43 -16.18
C VAL A 697 -24.05 6.91 -17.34
N THR A 698 -23.23 5.87 -17.12
CA THR A 698 -22.49 5.22 -18.20
C THR A 698 -23.38 4.49 -19.19
N THR A 699 -24.53 3.95 -18.74
CA THR A 699 -25.53 3.31 -19.61
C THR A 699 -26.26 4.35 -20.46
N PHE A 700 -26.60 5.51 -19.88
CA PHE A 700 -27.14 6.67 -20.59
C PHE A 700 -26.17 7.19 -21.65
N MET A 701 -24.85 7.13 -21.42
CA MET A 701 -23.81 7.65 -22.32
C MET A 701 -23.21 6.56 -23.25
N SER A 702 -23.64 5.30 -23.09
CA SER A 702 -23.15 4.15 -23.85
C SER A 702 -24.02 3.91 -25.09
N PRO A 703 -23.43 3.41 -26.20
CA PRO A 703 -24.17 3.07 -27.41
C PRO A 703 -25.17 1.89 -27.24
N LYS A 704 -25.19 1.19 -26.09
CA LYS A 704 -26.06 0.01 -25.85
C LYS A 704 -27.53 0.32 -25.51
N GLY A 705 -27.91 1.58 -25.27
CA GLY A 705 -29.30 2.03 -25.14
C GLY A 705 -30.03 1.60 -23.85
N ILE A 706 -31.14 2.27 -23.54
CA ILE A 706 -32.00 2.01 -22.38
C ILE A 706 -33.17 1.12 -22.81
N PRO A 707 -33.57 0.10 -22.03
CA PRO A 707 -34.71 -0.75 -22.37
C PRO A 707 -36.00 0.07 -22.58
N TYR A 708 -36.79 -0.31 -23.59
CA TYR A 708 -38.10 0.26 -23.94
C TYR A 708 -38.11 1.71 -24.48
N LEU A 709 -36.95 2.33 -24.72
CA LEU A 709 -36.84 3.64 -25.38
C LEU A 709 -36.16 3.52 -26.75
N ASP A 710 -36.60 4.30 -27.73
CA ASP A 710 -35.97 4.35 -29.04
C ASP A 710 -34.73 5.27 -29.05
N LYS A 711 -33.95 5.21 -30.15
CA LYS A 711 -32.69 5.97 -30.27
C LYS A 711 -32.90 7.49 -30.21
N GLU A 712 -34.04 8.01 -30.65
CA GLU A 712 -34.33 9.43 -30.66
C GLU A 712 -34.76 9.91 -29.25
N GLN A 713 -35.56 9.10 -28.55
CA GLN A 713 -35.93 9.31 -27.16
C GLN A 713 -34.73 9.30 -26.22
N ILE A 714 -33.79 8.37 -26.44
CA ILE A 714 -32.52 8.30 -25.69
C ILE A 714 -31.70 9.57 -25.93
N ARG A 715 -31.63 10.05 -27.19
CA ARG A 715 -30.88 11.27 -27.52
C ARG A 715 -31.46 12.50 -26.81
N THR A 716 -32.78 12.64 -26.72
CA THR A 716 -33.43 13.75 -25.99
C THR A 716 -33.04 13.77 -24.51
N ILE A 717 -32.96 12.59 -23.86
CA ILE A 717 -32.55 12.49 -22.47
C ILE A 717 -31.06 12.82 -22.31
N GLN A 718 -30.20 12.34 -23.21
CA GLN A 718 -28.76 12.64 -23.21
C GLN A 718 -28.49 14.14 -23.40
N GLU A 719 -29.16 14.79 -24.36
CA GLU A 719 -29.04 16.22 -24.62
C GLU A 719 -29.50 17.06 -23.43
N TYR A 720 -30.59 16.66 -22.76
CA TYR A 720 -31.03 17.31 -21.53
C TYR A 720 -29.93 17.34 -20.47
N TYR A 721 -29.29 16.19 -20.18
CA TYR A 721 -28.22 16.14 -19.18
C TYR A 721 -26.92 16.80 -19.64
N THR A 722 -26.60 16.74 -20.92
CA THR A 722 -25.40 17.39 -21.48
C THR A 722 -25.53 18.91 -21.48
N SER A 723 -26.74 19.45 -21.68
CA SER A 723 -27.01 20.90 -21.62
C SER A 723 -26.89 21.50 -20.20
N GLN A 724 -26.83 20.66 -19.17
CA GLN A 724 -26.62 21.07 -17.78
C GLN A 724 -25.13 21.17 -17.42
N ILE A 725 -24.21 20.91 -18.37
CA ILE A 725 -22.76 20.98 -18.20
C ILE A 725 -22.26 22.31 -18.81
N PRO A 726 -21.63 23.24 -18.06
CA PRO A 726 -21.22 24.54 -18.60
C PRO A 726 -20.12 24.47 -19.68
N LEU A 727 -20.36 25.14 -20.82
CA LEU A 727 -19.53 25.19 -22.03
C LEU A 727 -18.43 26.27 -21.96
N GLU A 728 -17.21 25.91 -21.56
CA GLU A 728 -16.00 26.66 -21.93
C GLU A 728 -14.74 25.77 -22.11
N PHE A 729 -14.91 24.44 -22.15
CA PHE A 729 -13.84 23.46 -22.44
C PHE A 729 -13.79 22.98 -23.90
N ALA A 730 -14.69 23.47 -24.76
CA ALA A 730 -14.83 22.96 -26.12
C ALA A 730 -13.85 23.55 -27.15
N ASN A 731 -13.13 24.64 -26.84
CA ASN A 731 -12.35 25.37 -27.86
C ASN A 731 -10.84 25.05 -27.94
N ASN A 732 -10.33 24.10 -27.15
CA ASN A 732 -8.95 23.59 -27.31
C ASN A 732 -8.89 22.08 -27.59
N ALA A 733 -9.94 21.53 -28.18
CA ALA A 733 -9.97 20.13 -28.64
C ALA A 733 -9.86 20.09 -30.17
N ASN A 734 -8.69 20.41 -30.71
CA ASN A 734 -8.36 20.12 -32.11
C ASN A 734 -7.13 19.20 -32.29
N ASP A 735 -6.75 18.48 -31.23
CA ASP A 735 -5.95 17.26 -31.38
C ASP A 735 -6.80 16.07 -30.93
N GLY A 736 -7.33 15.37 -31.93
CA GLY A 736 -8.14 14.18 -31.76
C GLY A 736 -7.30 13.00 -31.30
N ASN A 737 -6.99 12.93 -30.00
CA ASN A 737 -6.80 11.65 -29.31
C ASN A 737 -6.82 11.76 -27.77
N ASN A 738 -7.80 12.46 -27.19
CA ASN A 738 -7.96 12.47 -25.73
C ASN A 738 -9.26 11.77 -25.33
N SER A 739 -9.15 10.47 -25.02
CA SER A 739 -10.04 9.85 -24.05
C SER A 739 -9.91 10.62 -22.74
N ILE A 740 -10.97 11.29 -22.30
CA ILE A 740 -10.95 12.09 -21.07
C ILE A 740 -10.63 11.15 -19.90
N ASN A 741 -9.49 11.38 -19.23
CA ASN A 741 -9.04 10.61 -18.09
C ASN A 741 -10.13 10.63 -16.99
N PRO A 742 -10.61 9.48 -16.48
CA PRO A 742 -11.69 9.41 -15.48
C PRO A 742 -11.38 10.16 -14.17
N GLN A 743 -10.11 10.43 -13.87
CA GLN A 743 -9.71 11.25 -12.72
C GLN A 743 -10.10 12.72 -12.88
N MET A 744 -10.24 13.23 -14.11
CA MET A 744 -10.68 14.60 -14.37
C MET A 744 -12.15 14.81 -13.94
N PHE A 745 -13.04 13.83 -14.18
CA PHE A 745 -14.43 13.90 -13.71
C PHE A 745 -14.54 13.78 -12.18
N SER A 746 -13.63 13.03 -11.56
CA SER A 746 -13.52 12.97 -10.10
C SER A 746 -13.07 14.31 -9.53
N MET A 747 -12.15 15.02 -10.20
CA MET A 747 -11.77 16.38 -9.80
C MET A 747 -12.89 17.41 -10.03
N LEU A 748 -13.67 17.30 -11.11
CA LEU A 748 -14.83 18.17 -11.35
C LEU A 748 -15.91 18.03 -10.28
N ASN A 749 -16.14 16.81 -9.77
CA ASN A 749 -17.07 16.55 -8.68
C ASN A 749 -16.60 17.10 -7.32
N LEU A 750 -15.31 17.45 -7.22
CA LEU A 750 -14.71 18.03 -6.02
C LEU A 750 -14.72 19.57 -6.04
N LEU A 751 -14.96 20.18 -7.20
CA LEU A 751 -15.10 21.63 -7.31
C LEU A 751 -16.51 22.09 -6.88
N PRO A 752 -16.65 23.32 -6.38
CA PRO A 752 -17.98 23.89 -6.15
C PRO A 752 -18.84 23.86 -7.41
N PRO A 753 -20.17 23.71 -7.30
CA PRO A 753 -21.06 23.78 -8.45
C PRO A 753 -20.85 25.10 -9.22
N ASN A 754 -20.68 25.02 -10.55
CA ASN A 754 -20.45 26.16 -11.46
C ASN A 754 -19.12 26.94 -11.25
N TYR A 755 -18.10 26.32 -10.66
CA TYR A 755 -16.79 26.97 -10.47
C TYR A 755 -16.08 27.27 -11.81
N ASN A 756 -15.57 28.50 -11.97
CA ASN A 756 -14.86 28.92 -13.18
C ASN A 756 -13.43 28.36 -13.18
N MET A 757 -13.19 27.30 -13.98
CA MET A 757 -11.91 26.61 -14.03
C MET A 757 -10.76 27.43 -14.60
N SER A 758 -11.03 28.55 -15.28
CA SER A 758 -10.01 29.50 -15.75
C SER A 758 -9.17 30.10 -14.61
N LYS A 759 -9.69 30.04 -13.37
CA LYS A 759 -8.97 30.49 -12.17
C LYS A 759 -7.95 29.48 -11.66
N ILE A 760 -8.06 28.20 -12.03
CA ILE A 760 -7.11 27.16 -11.61
C ILE A 760 -5.86 27.28 -12.49
N PRO A 761 -4.65 27.36 -11.91
CA PRO A 761 -3.45 27.50 -12.70
C PRO A 761 -3.28 26.34 -13.70
N PRO A 762 -2.89 26.61 -14.96
CA PRO A 762 -2.80 25.60 -16.00
C PRO A 762 -1.82 24.47 -15.68
N GLU A 763 -0.78 24.73 -14.88
CA GLU A 763 0.16 23.71 -14.39
C GLU A 763 -0.50 22.66 -13.49
N VAL A 764 -1.45 23.06 -12.63
CA VAL A 764 -2.22 22.12 -11.78
C VAL A 764 -3.12 21.24 -12.65
N ILE A 765 -3.76 21.82 -13.67
CA ILE A 765 -4.59 21.08 -14.62
C ILE A 765 -3.76 20.09 -15.44
N LYS A 766 -2.56 20.48 -15.89
CA LYS A 766 -1.63 19.59 -16.62
C LYS A 766 -1.15 18.40 -15.78
N GLN A 767 -0.87 18.61 -14.49
CA GLN A 767 -0.47 17.53 -13.57
C GLN A 767 -1.60 16.51 -13.40
N VAL A 768 -2.83 16.99 -13.19
CA VAL A 768 -4.02 16.12 -13.03
C VAL A 768 -4.34 15.36 -14.32
N LEU A 769 -4.21 16.01 -15.48
CA LEU A 769 -4.40 15.34 -16.77
C LEU A 769 -3.37 14.22 -17.03
N ARG A 770 -2.16 14.35 -16.46
CA ARG A 770 -1.11 13.32 -16.50
C ARG A 770 -1.28 12.22 -15.44
N GLY A 771 -2.26 12.33 -14.54
CA GLY A 771 -2.48 11.39 -13.43
C GLY A 771 -1.53 11.56 -12.26
N GLU A 772 -0.81 12.69 -12.19
CA GLU A 772 0.08 13.04 -11.08
C GLU A 772 -0.69 13.73 -9.95
N MET A 773 -0.23 13.61 -8.69
CA MET A 773 -0.87 14.29 -7.55
C MET A 773 -0.57 15.80 -7.65
N PRO A 774 -1.58 16.66 -7.84
CA PRO A 774 -1.34 18.08 -8.04
C PRO A 774 -0.79 18.75 -6.78
N ASP A 775 0.03 19.78 -6.95
CA ASP A 775 0.43 20.64 -5.83
C ASP A 775 -0.74 21.52 -5.39
N PHE A 776 -1.43 21.10 -4.33
CA PHE A 776 -2.60 21.77 -3.78
C PHE A 776 -2.31 23.17 -3.22
N ALA A 777 -1.03 23.54 -3.01
CA ALA A 777 -0.67 24.88 -2.58
C ALA A 777 -0.85 25.94 -3.68
N LEU A 778 -0.87 25.51 -4.95
CA LEU A 778 -1.09 26.38 -6.10
C LEU A 778 -2.58 26.58 -6.43
N LEU A 779 -3.48 25.89 -5.71
CA LEU A 779 -4.91 26.07 -5.94
C LEU A 779 -5.39 27.46 -5.48
N PRO A 780 -6.36 28.05 -6.19
CA PRO A 780 -7.03 29.26 -5.72
C PRO A 780 -7.63 29.06 -4.32
N GLN A 781 -7.48 30.07 -3.46
CA GLN A 781 -7.89 29.98 -2.05
C GLN A 781 -9.36 29.59 -1.86
N ASP A 782 -10.24 29.96 -2.79
CA ASP A 782 -11.66 29.67 -2.74
C ASP A 782 -11.98 28.17 -2.96
N ILE A 783 -11.21 27.45 -3.79
CA ILE A 783 -11.31 25.98 -3.88
C ILE A 783 -10.75 25.32 -2.63
N ILE A 784 -9.63 25.81 -2.11
CA ILE A 784 -9.01 25.25 -0.91
C ILE A 784 -10.00 25.33 0.26
N GLU A 785 -10.72 26.44 0.40
CA GLU A 785 -11.78 26.59 1.41
C GLU A 785 -12.99 25.69 1.15
N TYR A 786 -13.39 25.49 -0.10
CA TYR A 786 -14.49 24.57 -0.46
C TYR A 786 -14.14 23.09 -0.17
N LEU A 787 -12.96 22.63 -0.55
CA LEU A 787 -12.50 21.27 -0.27
C LEU A 787 -12.33 21.05 1.24
N ARG A 788 -11.82 22.07 1.95
CA ARG A 788 -11.67 22.06 3.41
C ARG A 788 -13.02 21.99 4.14
N SER A 789 -14.09 22.48 3.54
CA SER A 789 -15.44 22.42 4.12
C SER A 789 -16.23 21.15 3.75
N ASN A 790 -15.78 20.37 2.77
CA ASN A 790 -16.50 19.20 2.23
C ASN A 790 -15.72 17.85 2.28
N SER A 791 -14.64 17.76 3.05
CA SER A 791 -13.71 16.60 3.08
C SER A 791 -14.34 15.24 3.42
N ASP A 792 -15.40 15.22 4.25
CA ASP A 792 -15.98 13.99 4.81
C ASP A 792 -16.70 13.10 3.78
N ARG A 793 -17.08 13.66 2.63
CA ARG A 793 -17.77 12.91 1.55
C ARG A 793 -16.84 12.10 0.64
N ILE A 794 -15.54 12.38 0.67
CA ILE A 794 -14.61 11.96 -0.41
C ILE A 794 -14.01 10.56 -0.15
N PHE A 795 -13.99 10.06 1.09
CA PHE A 795 -13.15 8.90 1.49
C PHE A 795 -13.89 7.56 1.76
N ASN A 796 -15.15 7.39 1.38
CA ASN A 796 -15.96 6.20 1.75
C ASN A 796 -15.87 4.95 0.81
N SER A 797 -14.85 4.81 -0.05
CA SER A 797 -14.86 3.81 -1.15
C SER A 797 -13.76 2.73 -1.09
N VAL A 798 -13.84 1.77 -0.14
CA VAL A 798 -13.08 0.49 -0.21
C VAL A 798 -14.00 -0.68 0.17
N LYS A 799 -14.09 -1.75 -0.67
CA LYS A 799 -15.01 -2.92 -0.57
C LYS A 799 -14.25 -4.25 -0.37
N VAL A 800 -14.79 -5.23 0.41
CA VAL A 800 -14.26 -6.61 0.58
C VAL A 800 -15.37 -7.68 0.35
N PRO A 801 -15.09 -8.89 -0.20
CA PRO A 801 -16.10 -9.90 -0.61
C PRO A 801 -16.68 -10.81 0.51
N PRO A 802 -17.74 -11.61 0.23
CA PRO A 802 -18.72 -12.07 1.24
C PRO A 802 -18.48 -13.44 1.91
N ASN A 803 -17.39 -14.16 1.63
CA ASN A 803 -17.14 -15.51 2.18
C ASN A 803 -15.85 -15.65 3.00
N THR A 804 -15.32 -14.52 3.45
CA THR A 804 -14.16 -14.46 4.35
C THR A 804 -14.62 -14.52 5.81
N THR A 805 -13.98 -15.38 6.60
CA THR A 805 -14.19 -15.48 8.06
C THR A 805 -13.90 -14.14 8.77
N ILE A 806 -14.44 -13.89 9.96
CA ILE A 806 -14.16 -12.64 10.71
C ILE A 806 -12.65 -12.53 11.00
N GLU A 807 -11.95 -13.63 11.25
CA GLU A 807 -10.49 -13.67 11.37
C GLU A 807 -9.77 -13.38 10.03
N GLU A 808 -10.32 -13.81 8.87
CA GLU A 808 -9.82 -13.40 7.54
C GLU A 808 -10.15 -11.95 7.19
N ILE A 809 -11.29 -11.41 7.62
CA ILE A 809 -11.68 -10.01 7.42
C ILE A 809 -10.80 -9.12 8.31
N LEU A 810 -10.52 -9.52 9.56
CA LEU A 810 -9.56 -8.86 10.46
C LEU A 810 -8.09 -9.09 10.04
N GLY A 811 -7.83 -10.12 9.25
CA GLY A 811 -6.56 -10.34 8.54
C GLY A 811 -6.42 -9.59 7.22
N LYS A 812 -7.52 -9.12 6.62
CA LYS A 812 -7.59 -8.41 5.33
C LYS A 812 -7.92 -6.93 5.43
N LEU A 813 -8.48 -6.46 6.55
CA LEU A 813 -8.48 -5.04 6.91
C LEU A 813 -7.00 -4.58 6.98
N PRO A 814 -6.65 -3.36 6.54
CA PRO A 814 -5.35 -2.82 6.83
C PRO A 814 -5.22 -2.83 8.35
N ARG A 815 -4.42 -3.76 8.87
CA ARG A 815 -3.93 -3.63 10.23
C ARG A 815 -3.18 -2.32 10.21
N PHE A 816 -3.58 -1.37 11.06
CA PHE A 816 -2.56 -0.53 11.65
C PHE A 816 -1.78 -1.47 12.55
N ASP A 817 -0.89 -2.26 11.93
CA ASP A 817 0.26 -2.70 12.64
C ASP A 817 0.85 -1.40 13.22
N PRO A 818 1.26 -1.35 14.51
CA PRO A 818 2.20 -0.31 14.90
C PRO A 818 3.26 -0.30 13.80
N PRO A 819 3.72 0.86 13.27
CA PRO A 819 4.69 0.86 12.18
C PRO A 819 5.75 -0.15 12.58
N VAL A 820 5.76 -1.31 11.91
CA VAL A 820 6.50 -2.45 12.47
C VAL A 820 7.90 -1.93 12.45
N PHE A 821 8.51 -1.78 13.62
CA PHE A 821 9.89 -1.34 13.72
C PHE A 821 10.84 -2.43 13.18
N ASN A 822 10.34 -3.42 12.46
CA ASN A 822 11.03 -4.09 11.39
C ASN A 822 10.93 -3.25 10.11
N VAL A 823 11.64 -2.13 10.08
CA VAL A 823 12.31 -1.79 8.82
C VAL A 823 13.53 -2.70 8.71
N THR A 824 13.31 -4.02 8.68
CA THR A 824 14.20 -4.83 7.86
C THR A 824 13.85 -4.38 6.46
N PHE A 825 14.60 -3.41 5.92
CA PHE A 825 14.77 -3.37 4.48
C PHE A 825 15.09 -4.81 4.11
N ALA A 826 14.14 -5.50 3.45
CA ALA A 826 14.44 -6.81 2.92
C ALA A 826 15.66 -6.56 2.04
N PRO A 827 16.83 -7.18 2.34
CA PRO A 827 18.00 -7.02 1.50
C PRO A 827 17.53 -7.25 0.08
N TYR A 828 17.85 -6.30 -0.81
CA TYR A 828 17.36 -6.27 -2.19
C TYR A 828 17.31 -7.69 -2.75
N ASP A 829 16.11 -8.23 -3.02
CA ASP A 829 15.99 -9.66 -3.30
C ASP A 829 16.84 -10.00 -4.52
N ILE A 830 17.91 -10.77 -4.34
CA ILE A 830 18.82 -11.15 -5.43
C ILE A 830 18.09 -11.97 -6.48
N ASN A 831 16.95 -12.59 -6.12
CA ASN A 831 16.05 -13.27 -7.06
C ASN A 831 15.26 -12.29 -7.93
N LYS A 832 15.13 -11.01 -7.52
CA LYS A 832 14.58 -9.93 -8.35
C LYS A 832 15.60 -9.31 -9.29
N VAL A 833 16.90 -9.67 -9.20
CA VAL A 833 17.89 -9.36 -10.24
C VAL A 833 17.67 -10.30 -11.42
N ASP A 834 16.58 -10.11 -12.14
CA ASP A 834 16.33 -10.85 -13.37
C ASP A 834 17.42 -10.54 -14.41
N GLY A 835 17.63 -11.45 -15.36
CA GLY A 835 18.45 -11.16 -16.55
C GLY A 835 18.00 -9.87 -17.24
N ASP A 836 16.71 -9.54 -17.14
CA ASP A 836 16.10 -8.30 -17.63
C ASP A 836 16.65 -7.03 -16.97
N LEU A 837 17.20 -7.07 -15.75
CA LEU A 837 17.79 -5.87 -15.12
C LEU A 837 19.20 -5.57 -15.65
N VAL A 838 19.98 -6.61 -15.94
CA VAL A 838 21.28 -6.50 -16.62
C VAL A 838 21.07 -6.11 -18.10
N LEU A 839 20.08 -6.71 -18.75
CA LEU A 839 19.67 -6.38 -20.12
C LEU A 839 18.98 -5.00 -20.20
N LYS A 840 18.28 -4.52 -19.15
CA LYS A 840 17.72 -3.15 -19.08
C LYS A 840 18.80 -2.10 -18.91
N GLU A 841 19.87 -2.34 -18.17
CA GLU A 841 20.98 -1.39 -18.06
C GLU A 841 21.67 -1.18 -19.42
N GLU A 842 21.91 -2.26 -20.17
CA GLU A 842 22.41 -2.19 -21.56
C GLU A 842 21.35 -1.63 -22.53
N GLY A 843 20.07 -1.95 -22.34
CA GLY A 843 18.93 -1.42 -23.11
C GLY A 843 18.71 0.07 -22.91
N PHE A 844 18.96 0.59 -21.70
CA PHE A 844 18.90 2.03 -21.40
C PHE A 844 20.07 2.79 -22.07
N LEU A 845 21.27 2.19 -22.09
CA LEU A 845 22.42 2.72 -22.81
C LEU A 845 22.26 2.66 -24.35
N SER A 846 21.67 1.57 -24.88
CA SER A 846 21.34 1.37 -26.31
C SER A 846 20.17 2.27 -26.78
N SER A 847 19.15 2.47 -25.94
CA SER A 847 18.01 3.39 -26.16
C SER A 847 18.48 4.84 -26.32
N SER A 848 19.49 5.24 -25.54
CA SER A 848 20.13 6.56 -25.70
C SER A 848 20.83 6.70 -27.06
N GLN A 849 21.52 5.66 -27.54
CA GLN A 849 22.20 5.68 -28.85
C GLN A 849 21.22 5.63 -30.02
N THR A 850 20.16 4.83 -29.93
CA THR A 850 19.11 4.77 -30.96
C THR A 850 18.30 6.06 -31.01
N ARG A 851 17.99 6.71 -29.87
CA ARG A 851 17.40 8.06 -29.85
C ARG A 851 18.27 9.09 -30.58
N TRP A 852 19.58 9.06 -30.37
CA TRP A 852 20.52 9.95 -31.05
C TRP A 852 20.57 9.70 -32.57
N LEU A 853 20.61 8.43 -33.00
CA LEU A 853 20.57 8.06 -34.41
C LEU A 853 19.23 8.43 -35.07
N THR A 854 18.10 8.24 -34.39
CA THR A 854 16.78 8.67 -34.88
C THR A 854 16.67 10.19 -34.97
N ALA A 855 17.28 10.94 -34.05
CA ALA A 855 17.33 12.40 -34.12
C ALA A 855 18.18 12.89 -35.31
N ILE A 856 19.32 12.25 -35.59
CA ILE A 856 20.12 12.54 -36.79
C ILE A 856 19.32 12.25 -38.07
N ALA A 857 18.63 11.11 -38.13
CA ALA A 857 17.83 10.72 -39.29
C ALA A 857 16.64 11.68 -39.54
N LEU A 858 15.94 12.10 -38.47
CA LEU A 858 14.87 13.09 -38.55
C LEU A 858 15.40 14.48 -38.94
N GLY A 859 16.58 14.86 -38.45
CA GLY A 859 17.27 16.08 -38.87
C GLY A 859 17.60 16.08 -40.36
N LEU A 860 18.13 14.97 -40.88
CA LEU A 860 18.40 14.80 -42.31
C LEU A 860 17.11 14.88 -43.14
N LEU A 861 16.02 14.22 -42.73
CA LEU A 861 14.72 14.32 -43.39
C LEU A 861 14.14 15.75 -43.39
N GLY A 862 14.31 16.48 -42.29
CA GLY A 862 13.93 17.89 -42.18
C GLY A 862 14.71 18.77 -43.17
N THR A 863 16.04 18.60 -43.25
CA THR A 863 16.87 19.36 -44.19
C THR A 863 16.52 19.08 -45.66
N VAL A 864 16.30 17.81 -46.01
CA VAL A 864 15.86 17.44 -47.38
C VAL A 864 14.51 18.06 -47.70
N SER A 865 13.58 18.10 -46.75
CA SER A 865 12.26 18.71 -46.93
C SER A 865 12.35 20.22 -47.15
N ILE A 866 13.22 20.93 -46.41
CA ILE A 866 13.45 22.37 -46.59
C ILE A 866 14.07 22.66 -47.97
N VAL A 867 15.01 21.83 -48.42
CA VAL A 867 15.63 21.98 -49.75
C VAL A 867 14.58 21.80 -50.84
N ILE A 868 13.71 20.79 -50.74
CA ILE A 868 12.62 20.55 -51.70
C ILE A 868 11.64 21.73 -51.71
N LEU A 869 11.25 22.25 -50.55
CA LEU A 869 10.41 23.45 -50.42
C LEU A 869 11.08 24.69 -51.03
N GLY A 870 12.37 24.88 -50.79
CA GLY A 870 13.15 25.97 -51.38
C GLY A 870 13.20 25.89 -52.91
N VAL A 871 13.40 24.69 -53.47
CA VAL A 871 13.36 24.45 -54.92
C VAL A 871 11.96 24.69 -55.47
N TYR A 872 10.91 24.26 -54.76
CA TYR A 872 9.52 24.48 -55.16
C TYR A 872 9.13 25.97 -55.16
N VAL A 873 9.53 26.72 -54.13
CA VAL A 873 9.32 28.17 -54.04
C VAL A 873 10.11 28.90 -55.14
N TYR A 874 11.35 28.50 -55.40
CA TYR A 874 12.16 29.04 -56.48
C TYR A 874 11.50 28.79 -57.86
N TYR A 875 10.98 27.57 -58.09
CA TYR A 875 10.24 27.21 -59.29
C TYR A 875 8.98 28.08 -59.48
N LEU A 876 8.20 28.27 -58.41
CA LEU A 876 7.02 29.15 -58.43
C LEU A 876 7.37 30.62 -58.69
N ARG A 877 8.49 31.11 -58.12
CA ARG A 877 8.98 32.48 -58.38
C ARG A 877 9.40 32.66 -59.83
N LYS A 878 10.10 31.68 -60.41
CA LYS A 878 10.53 31.73 -61.82
C LYS A 878 9.35 31.70 -62.78
N ASN A 879 8.30 30.92 -62.50
CA ASN A 879 7.11 30.85 -63.34
C ASN A 879 6.15 32.04 -63.19
N ARG A 880 6.22 32.82 -62.10
CA ARG A 880 5.50 34.11 -61.99
C ARG A 880 6.17 35.27 -62.73
N LEU A 881 7.47 35.17 -63.02
CA LEU A 881 8.23 36.20 -63.75
C LEU A 881 8.21 36.03 -65.28
N GLY A 882 7.50 35.01 -65.80
CA GLY A 882 7.28 34.79 -67.24
C GLY A 882 5.89 35.18 -67.74
N ALA A 883 5.07 35.82 -66.90
CA ALA A 883 3.73 36.29 -67.23
C ALA A 883 3.59 37.78 -66.85
N THR A 884 4.38 38.61 -67.52
CA THR A 884 4.14 40.05 -67.73
C THR A 884 4.58 40.39 -69.13
#